data_AF-A0AA46YM88-F1
#
_entry.id   AF-A0AA46YM88-F1
#
_cell.length_a   1.000
_cell.length_b   1.000
_cell.length_c   1.000
_cell.angle_alpha   90.00
_cell.angle_beta   90.00
_cell.angle_gamma   90.00
#
_symmetry.space_group_name_H-M   'P 1'
#
loop_
_entity.id
_entity.type
_entity.pdbx_description
1 polymer ?
#
loop_
_entity_poly.entity_id
_entity_poly.type
_entity_poly.pdbx_seq_one_letter_code
_entity_poly.pdbx_strand_id
1 'polypeptide(L)'
;MLGSALDRNQNVTGEIDELEERARSEKAAGLSALHDAPLSVLIGPAGTGKTTLLRALVEYPGVAAGSVLLLAPTGKAKVQMESKVGLPAKTLASHLSATKRYDGETGRYLVWGDQQPRSNHSLVVIDEASMLTEEMLAATLDSFTGVKRLILVGDPRQLPPIGAGRPFVDLVNRLRPDAFPGWVHVAPGYVELQVPRRQLPDGSHGTRHDLELAAWFGDNTRGAGDEAIWADLASNSDLPTVRYVQWGDRTVVEALTDELKANLNLEGHDDPARAFALTYGGVINGKYLNWELGAGKHAEDWQILSPTRSRVFGTVELNRHIKRGYRTSDTSWAQRNTPRGNIPWPVGPELIVRGDKVMQTTNKRLFAYPKQGAMNYVANGEIGVAIGRTLPASMESKYAMKLKVEFSSQPGYQYSYYTGSGDDALLELAWAVTVHKSQGSEFDTTFLVLPARANVSRELMYTALTRQKDKVVILHEGTLADLRDLSQPWRSETARRLTDLFDAPEPVALVVRGEARRFDRKLMHVSSMGIPMASKNEVIIAGLLDQLVPGAWQYEEPLIGSDGRVVHPDFTIAAGDGRTIYWEHAGMLDLPDYARKWELKKTWYRENGILPHDEGGGPAGTLIWTDDLNGADAQAWLRFAANVLGVSPAGGAVEGAPPARRRTVKKQQPKPSPKD
;
A
#
# COMPACT_ATOMS: atom_id res chain seq x y z
N MET A 1 30.46 8.21 -7.91
CA MET A 1 30.67 8.61 -6.50
C MET A 1 29.42 8.39 -5.63
N LEU A 2 28.20 8.73 -6.10
CA LEU A 2 26.96 8.41 -5.36
C LEU A 2 26.55 6.92 -5.45
N GLY A 3 26.77 6.26 -6.59
CA GLY A 3 26.46 4.82 -6.78
C GLY A 3 27.21 3.88 -5.81
N SER A 4 28.47 4.20 -5.46
CA SER A 4 29.28 3.38 -4.56
C SER A 4 28.81 3.35 -3.10
N ALA A 5 27.87 4.22 -2.72
CA ALA A 5 27.23 4.17 -1.39
C ALA A 5 26.21 3.02 -1.28
N LEU A 6 25.63 2.59 -2.41
CA LEU A 6 24.72 1.45 -2.47
C LEU A 6 25.48 0.11 -2.35
N ASP A 7 26.73 0.06 -2.84
CA ASP A 7 27.58 -1.14 -2.87
C ASP A 7 28.09 -1.59 -1.49
N ARG A 8 28.26 -0.66 -0.53
CA ARG A 8 28.83 -0.98 0.79
C ARG A 8 27.89 -1.78 1.71
N ASN A 9 26.63 -1.96 1.33
CA ASN A 9 25.59 -2.56 2.17
C ASN A 9 25.12 -3.95 1.70
N GLN A 10 25.73 -4.58 0.68
CA GLN A 10 25.30 -5.90 0.19
C GLN A 10 26.49 -6.81 -0.12
N ASN A 11 26.75 -7.79 0.76
CA ASN A 11 27.58 -8.96 0.45
C ASN A 11 26.74 -9.93 -0.39
N VAL A 12 26.91 -9.91 -1.72
CA VAL A 12 26.33 -10.95 -2.60
C VAL A 12 27.38 -11.35 -3.64
N THR A 13 27.83 -12.59 -3.56
CA THR A 13 28.60 -13.30 -4.59
C THR A 13 27.64 -14.18 -5.39
N GLY A 14 27.26 -13.77 -6.60
CA GLY A 14 26.40 -14.51 -7.53
C GLY A 14 26.15 -13.71 -8.82
N GLU A 15 25.77 -14.38 -9.91
CA GLU A 15 25.38 -13.73 -11.18
C GLU A 15 24.28 -12.69 -10.90
N ILE A 16 24.50 -11.45 -11.34
CA ILE A 16 23.58 -10.33 -11.09
C ILE A 16 22.36 -10.54 -12.00
N ASP A 17 21.22 -10.84 -11.39
CA ASP A 17 19.90 -10.90 -12.05
C ASP A 17 19.59 -9.55 -12.73
N GLU A 18 19.03 -9.57 -13.95
CA GLU A 18 18.66 -8.36 -14.71
C GLU A 18 17.73 -7.44 -13.89
N LEU A 19 16.86 -8.03 -13.06
CA LEU A 19 16.01 -7.29 -12.11
C LEU A 19 16.81 -6.56 -11.04
N GLU A 20 17.92 -7.14 -10.59
CA GLU A 20 18.79 -6.51 -9.60
C GLU A 20 19.53 -5.31 -10.20
N GLU A 21 20.04 -5.45 -11.41
CA GLU A 21 20.71 -4.35 -12.13
C GLU A 21 19.74 -3.19 -12.41
N ARG A 22 18.49 -3.50 -12.78
CA ARG A 22 17.40 -2.51 -12.86
C ARG A 22 17.20 -1.82 -11.51
N ALA A 23 16.94 -2.57 -10.45
CA ALA A 23 16.72 -2.00 -9.11
C ALA A 23 17.89 -1.11 -8.63
N ARG A 24 19.13 -1.45 -9.00
CA ARG A 24 20.33 -0.63 -8.73
C ARG A 24 20.31 0.67 -9.53
N SER A 25 20.04 0.60 -10.82
CA SER A 25 19.97 1.75 -11.72
C SER A 25 18.93 2.78 -11.25
N GLU A 26 17.73 2.31 -10.90
CA GLU A 26 16.65 3.14 -10.38
C GLU A 26 17.04 3.81 -9.05
N LYS A 27 17.62 3.07 -8.10
CA LYS A 27 18.07 3.61 -6.81
C LYS A 27 19.21 4.61 -6.96
N ALA A 28 20.15 4.39 -7.88
CA ALA A 28 21.24 5.32 -8.14
C ALA A 28 20.73 6.65 -8.71
N ALA A 29 19.80 6.59 -9.68
CA ALA A 29 19.13 7.77 -10.22
C ALA A 29 18.32 8.49 -9.14
N GLY A 30 17.54 7.74 -8.37
CA GLY A 30 16.73 8.26 -7.26
C GLY A 30 17.58 8.95 -6.19
N LEU A 31 18.73 8.39 -5.82
CA LEU A 31 19.62 8.99 -4.84
C LEU A 31 20.13 10.37 -5.28
N SER A 32 20.48 10.53 -6.56
CA SER A 32 20.90 11.81 -7.12
C SER A 32 19.76 12.81 -7.12
N ALA A 33 18.57 12.41 -7.58
CA ALA A 33 17.40 13.29 -7.62
C ALA A 33 16.97 13.77 -6.22
N LEU A 34 16.98 12.87 -5.23
CA LEU A 34 16.74 13.25 -3.84
C LEU A 34 17.84 14.18 -3.32
N HIS A 35 19.11 13.94 -3.65
CA HIS A 35 20.19 14.82 -3.21
C HIS A 35 20.07 16.24 -3.80
N ASP A 36 19.74 16.40 -5.06
CA ASP A 36 19.89 17.69 -5.74
C ASP A 36 18.68 18.62 -5.61
N ALA A 37 17.48 18.09 -5.37
CA ALA A 37 16.26 18.89 -5.25
C ALA A 37 16.01 19.38 -3.80
N PRO A 38 15.49 20.61 -3.61
CA PRO A 38 15.14 21.14 -2.29
C PRO A 38 13.85 20.55 -1.72
N LEU A 39 12.93 20.12 -2.59
CA LEU A 39 11.71 19.40 -2.24
C LEU A 39 11.66 18.14 -3.08
N SER A 40 11.35 17.00 -2.47
CA SER A 40 11.20 15.75 -3.19
C SER A 40 10.12 14.86 -2.63
N VAL A 41 9.53 14.05 -3.50
CA VAL A 41 8.74 12.87 -3.13
C VAL A 41 9.53 11.60 -3.44
N LEU A 42 9.54 10.66 -2.51
CA LEU A 42 10.01 9.29 -2.71
C LEU A 42 8.84 8.35 -2.55
N ILE A 43 8.37 7.81 -3.67
CA ILE A 43 7.21 6.91 -3.72
C ILE A 43 7.61 5.52 -4.18
N GLY A 44 6.71 4.57 -3.97
CA GLY A 44 6.81 3.22 -4.50
C GLY A 44 6.04 2.23 -3.64
N PRO A 45 5.63 1.08 -4.19
CA PRO A 45 4.97 0.01 -3.44
C PRO A 45 5.75 -0.46 -2.20
N ALA A 46 5.08 -1.25 -1.35
CA ALA A 46 5.74 -1.94 -0.24
C ALA A 46 6.85 -2.87 -0.76
N GLY A 47 8.00 -2.91 -0.07
CA GLY A 47 9.11 -3.80 -0.44
C GLY A 47 10.02 -3.33 -1.60
N THR A 48 9.84 -2.13 -2.14
CA THR A 48 10.73 -1.54 -3.19
C THR A 48 12.07 -1.01 -2.65
N GLY A 49 12.20 -0.89 -1.32
CA GLY A 49 13.43 -0.46 -0.66
C GLY A 49 13.57 1.04 -0.43
N LYS A 50 12.45 1.77 -0.32
CA LYS A 50 12.41 3.21 0.05
C LYS A 50 13.32 3.53 1.24
N THR A 51 13.20 2.77 2.34
CA THR A 51 14.02 3.01 3.55
C THR A 51 15.50 2.71 3.33
N THR A 52 15.85 1.77 2.45
CA THR A 52 17.25 1.51 2.07
C THR A 52 17.84 2.71 1.31
N LEU A 53 17.07 3.30 0.40
CA LEU A 53 17.47 4.50 -0.32
C LEU A 53 17.64 5.70 0.63
N LEU A 54 16.71 5.87 1.58
CA LEU A 54 16.83 6.89 2.62
C LEU A 54 18.08 6.72 3.47
N ARG A 55 18.40 5.49 3.89
CA ARG A 55 19.61 5.19 4.64
C ARG A 55 20.86 5.60 3.86
N ALA A 56 20.95 5.23 2.59
CA ALA A 56 22.07 5.60 1.73
C ALA A 56 22.22 7.13 1.58
N LEU A 57 21.11 7.87 1.48
CA LEU A 57 21.12 9.33 1.43
C LEU A 57 21.62 9.96 2.72
N VAL A 58 21.16 9.46 3.87
CA VAL A 58 21.53 9.97 5.19
C VAL A 58 23.00 9.69 5.51
N GLU A 59 23.53 8.55 5.08
CA GLU A 59 24.94 8.17 5.23
C GLU A 59 25.87 8.93 4.26
N TYR A 60 25.34 9.59 3.24
CA TYR A 60 26.15 10.34 2.27
C TYR A 60 26.91 11.49 2.97
N PRO A 61 28.24 11.63 2.82
CA PRO A 61 29.05 12.57 3.61
C PRO A 61 28.55 14.03 3.60
N GLY A 62 28.06 14.51 2.45
CA GLY A 62 27.52 15.87 2.32
C GLY A 62 26.19 16.11 3.03
N VAL A 63 25.45 15.02 3.32
CA VAL A 63 24.19 15.05 4.08
C VAL A 63 24.46 14.80 5.56
N ALA A 64 25.29 13.80 5.87
CA ALA A 64 25.67 13.41 7.22
C ALA A 64 26.36 14.55 8.01
N ALA A 65 27.07 15.44 7.31
CA ALA A 65 27.68 16.63 7.92
C ALA A 65 26.66 17.69 8.39
N GLY A 66 25.42 17.62 7.91
CA GLY A 66 24.34 18.56 8.25
C GLY A 66 23.39 18.03 9.32
N SER A 67 22.44 18.87 9.73
CA SER A 67 21.41 18.47 10.70
C SER A 67 20.26 17.72 10.01
N VAL A 68 20.12 16.43 10.30
CA VAL A 68 19.07 15.55 9.79
C VAL A 68 17.92 15.44 10.80
N LEU A 69 16.68 15.61 10.34
CA LEU A 69 15.45 15.40 11.11
C LEU A 69 14.59 14.35 10.41
N LEU A 70 14.32 13.25 11.12
CA LEU A 70 13.45 12.17 10.67
C LEU A 70 12.10 12.24 11.39
N LEU A 71 11.01 12.28 10.63
CA LEU A 71 9.64 12.45 11.13
C LEU A 71 8.72 11.36 10.58
N ALA A 72 7.76 10.93 11.39
CA ALA A 72 6.67 10.05 10.97
C ALA A 72 5.35 10.44 11.65
N PRO A 73 4.18 10.27 11.01
CA PRO A 73 2.89 10.57 11.63
C PRO A 73 2.55 9.68 12.83
N THR A 74 2.91 8.39 12.77
CA THR A 74 2.61 7.40 13.82
C THR A 74 3.85 7.00 14.62
N GLY A 75 3.61 6.58 15.86
CA GLY A 75 4.69 6.08 16.72
C GLY A 75 5.32 4.78 16.19
N LYS A 76 4.52 3.89 15.58
CA LYS A 76 5.03 2.64 14.96
C LYS A 76 5.94 2.93 13.78
N ALA A 77 5.54 3.81 12.86
CA ALA A 77 6.38 4.21 11.72
C ALA A 77 7.67 4.90 12.19
N LYS A 78 7.60 5.74 13.24
CA LYS A 78 8.77 6.31 13.90
C LYS A 78 9.75 5.24 14.38
N VAL A 79 9.28 4.21 15.08
CA VAL A 79 10.14 3.12 15.60
C VAL A 79 10.75 2.28 14.46
N GLN A 80 9.98 1.99 13.42
CA GLN A 80 10.50 1.26 12.26
C GLN A 80 11.57 2.05 11.50
N MET A 81 11.34 3.35 11.28
CA MET A 81 12.30 4.23 10.62
C MET A 81 13.60 4.35 11.43
N GLU A 82 13.53 4.51 12.76
CA GLU A 82 14.73 4.50 13.61
C GLU A 82 15.53 3.22 13.47
N SER A 83 14.85 2.07 13.50
CA SER A 83 15.47 0.76 13.37
C SER A 83 16.14 0.56 12.00
N LYS A 84 15.48 0.95 10.91
CA LYS A 84 15.96 0.73 9.53
C LYS A 84 17.00 1.75 9.07
N VAL A 85 16.88 3.02 9.47
CA VAL A 85 17.81 4.11 9.08
C VAL A 85 18.99 4.22 10.05
N GLY A 86 18.82 3.82 11.32
CA GLY A 86 19.88 3.88 12.33
C GLY A 86 20.10 5.27 12.96
N LEU A 87 19.17 6.21 12.74
CA LEU A 87 19.17 7.53 13.38
C LEU A 87 17.91 7.76 14.22
N PRO A 88 17.97 8.61 15.27
CA PRO A 88 16.78 8.98 16.04
C PRO A 88 15.73 9.67 15.15
N ALA A 89 14.47 9.31 15.37
CA ALA A 89 13.33 9.92 14.69
C ALA A 89 12.30 10.42 15.71
N LYS A 90 11.38 11.26 15.25
CA LYS A 90 10.29 11.78 16.09
C LYS A 90 8.96 11.54 15.40
N THR A 91 7.91 11.43 16.21
CA THR A 91 6.57 11.59 15.64
C THR A 91 6.35 13.06 15.29
N LEU A 92 5.53 13.35 14.26
CA LEU A 92 5.13 14.73 13.93
C LEU A 92 4.60 15.45 15.17
N ALA A 93 3.65 14.83 15.87
CA ALA A 93 3.07 15.39 17.09
C ALA A 93 4.12 15.70 18.17
N SER A 94 5.13 14.84 18.35
CA SER A 94 6.20 15.10 19.34
C SER A 94 7.12 16.24 18.94
N HIS A 95 7.45 16.38 17.64
CA HIS A 95 8.22 17.52 17.15
C HIS A 95 7.41 18.81 17.29
N LEU A 96 6.16 18.80 16.84
CA LEU A 96 5.29 19.97 16.83
C LEU A 96 4.87 20.43 18.23
N SER A 97 4.76 19.51 19.19
CA SER A 97 4.54 19.87 20.60
C SER A 97 5.69 20.72 21.15
N ALA A 98 6.93 20.38 20.78
CA ALA A 98 8.12 21.13 21.21
C ALA A 98 8.15 22.55 20.60
N THR A 99 7.59 22.71 19.40
CA THR A 99 7.48 24.00 18.70
C THR A 99 6.13 24.69 18.88
N LYS A 100 5.29 24.24 19.83
CA LYS A 100 3.95 24.78 20.15
C LYS A 100 2.94 24.79 18.99
N ARG A 101 3.11 23.88 18.04
CA ARG A 101 2.28 23.70 16.82
C ARG A 101 1.38 22.47 16.87
N TYR A 102 1.36 21.78 18.00
CA TYR A 102 0.45 20.68 18.28
C TYR A 102 -0.14 20.87 19.67
N ASP A 103 -1.46 20.88 19.75
CA ASP A 103 -2.21 20.86 20.99
C ASP A 103 -2.55 19.41 21.34
N GLY A 104 -1.92 18.88 22.39
CA GLY A 104 -2.13 17.50 22.82
C GLY A 104 -3.47 17.23 23.50
N GLU A 105 -4.19 18.27 23.94
CA GLU A 105 -5.50 18.14 24.57
C GLU A 105 -6.61 18.05 23.51
N THR A 106 -6.56 18.94 22.51
CA THR A 106 -7.55 18.97 21.44
C THR A 106 -7.18 18.17 20.19
N GLY A 107 -5.92 17.72 20.09
CA GLY A 107 -5.37 17.04 18.91
C GLY A 107 -5.18 17.93 17.69
N ARG A 108 -5.25 19.27 17.87
CA ARG A 108 -5.19 20.23 16.76
C ARG A 108 -3.76 20.58 16.37
N TYR A 109 -3.56 20.76 15.07
CA TYR A 109 -2.33 21.30 14.49
C TYR A 109 -2.49 22.81 14.30
N LEU A 110 -1.46 23.58 14.66
CA LEU A 110 -1.52 25.03 14.72
C LEU A 110 -0.39 25.64 13.87
N VAL A 111 -0.66 26.82 13.31
CA VAL A 111 0.29 27.63 12.54
C VAL A 111 0.42 28.97 13.26
N TRP A 112 1.63 29.33 13.67
CA TRP A 112 1.89 30.49 14.52
C TRP A 112 2.90 31.47 13.94
N GLY A 113 3.53 31.15 12.81
CA GLY A 113 4.54 32.03 12.25
C GLY A 113 5.77 32.14 13.16
N ASP A 114 6.39 33.32 13.19
CA ASP A 114 7.52 33.63 14.06
C ASP A 114 7.15 33.83 15.54
N GLN A 115 5.86 33.72 15.90
CA GLN A 115 5.42 33.85 17.30
C GLN A 115 5.85 32.66 18.19
N GLN A 116 6.28 31.56 17.58
CA GLN A 116 6.70 30.35 18.29
C GLN A 116 8.06 29.85 17.79
N PRO A 117 8.82 29.11 18.62
CA PRO A 117 10.14 28.61 18.24
C PRO A 117 10.13 27.82 16.93
N ARG A 118 11.13 28.06 16.08
CA ARG A 118 11.34 27.37 14.80
C ARG A 118 12.76 26.83 14.72
N SER A 119 12.99 25.78 13.94
CA SER A 119 14.31 25.17 13.78
C SER A 119 14.79 25.16 12.32
N ASN A 120 16.10 25.17 12.12
CA ASN A 120 16.73 25.02 10.80
C ASN A 120 17.23 23.59 10.64
N HIS A 121 17.01 22.99 9.47
CA HIS A 121 17.49 21.65 9.16
C HIS A 121 18.12 21.55 7.76
N SER A 122 19.22 20.79 7.65
CA SER A 122 19.82 20.49 6.35
C SER A 122 19.02 19.45 5.57
N LEU A 123 18.41 18.50 6.27
CA LEU A 123 17.52 17.48 5.71
C LEU A 123 16.35 17.24 6.67
N VAL A 124 15.14 17.29 6.16
CA VAL A 124 13.93 16.80 6.82
C VAL A 124 13.36 15.67 5.97
N VAL A 125 13.11 14.52 6.58
CA VAL A 125 12.40 13.40 5.96
C VAL A 125 11.11 13.16 6.72
N ILE A 126 9.99 13.06 6.01
CA ILE A 126 8.70 12.66 6.56
C ILE A 126 8.29 11.33 5.93
N ASP A 127 8.39 10.24 6.69
CA ASP A 127 7.98 8.90 6.26
C ASP A 127 6.48 8.66 6.51
N GLU A 128 5.88 7.72 5.79
CA GLU A 128 4.42 7.47 5.76
C GLU A 128 3.59 8.74 5.48
N ALA A 129 4.05 9.53 4.51
CA ALA A 129 3.48 10.83 4.14
C ALA A 129 2.03 10.73 3.61
N SER A 130 1.57 9.55 3.18
CA SER A 130 0.17 9.29 2.80
C SER A 130 -0.81 9.55 3.95
N MET A 131 -0.34 9.53 5.21
CA MET A 131 -1.16 9.82 6.39
C MET A 131 -1.25 11.31 6.75
N LEU A 132 -0.51 12.19 6.05
CA LEU A 132 -0.46 13.62 6.39
C LEU A 132 -1.72 14.36 5.96
N THR A 133 -2.39 15.01 6.90
CA THR A 133 -3.42 16.01 6.59
C THR A 133 -2.79 17.32 6.16
N GLU A 134 -3.57 18.21 5.53
CA GLU A 134 -3.11 19.56 5.19
C GLU A 134 -2.64 20.34 6.43
N GLU A 135 -3.37 20.22 7.53
CA GLU A 135 -3.02 20.87 8.80
C GLU A 135 -1.70 20.34 9.38
N MET A 136 -1.45 19.03 9.29
CA MET A 136 -0.18 18.42 9.71
C MET A 136 0.99 18.95 8.87
N LEU A 137 0.82 19.02 7.55
CA LEU A 137 1.85 19.52 6.66
C LEU A 137 2.11 21.01 6.91
N ALA A 138 1.06 21.83 7.02
CA ALA A 138 1.16 23.26 7.29
C ALA A 138 1.87 23.54 8.61
N ALA A 139 1.49 22.88 9.70
CA ALA A 139 2.15 23.00 10.99
C ALA A 139 3.62 22.53 10.95
N THR A 140 3.91 21.48 10.18
CA THR A 140 5.29 21.00 9.99
C THR A 140 6.15 22.02 9.27
N LEU A 141 5.68 22.56 8.15
CA LEU A 141 6.40 23.60 7.41
C LEU A 141 6.57 24.87 8.24
N ASP A 142 5.53 25.28 8.97
CA ASP A 142 5.58 26.46 9.86
C ASP A 142 6.60 26.29 11.00
N SER A 143 6.96 25.05 11.37
CA SER A 143 7.93 24.77 12.44
C SER A 143 9.39 25.06 12.06
N PHE A 144 9.66 25.41 10.80
CA PHE A 144 11.01 25.59 10.29
C PHE A 144 11.34 27.06 9.99
N THR A 145 12.56 27.50 10.29
CA THR A 145 13.12 28.76 9.77
C THR A 145 13.73 28.58 8.39
N GLY A 146 14.16 27.36 8.08
CA GLY A 146 14.74 26.98 6.80
C GLY A 146 14.94 25.47 6.74
N VAL A 147 14.73 24.91 5.54
CA VAL A 147 15.04 23.52 5.25
C VAL A 147 15.77 23.48 3.91
N LYS A 148 17.02 23.00 3.90
CA LYS A 148 17.76 22.87 2.63
C LYS A 148 17.15 21.79 1.74
N ARG A 149 16.65 20.71 2.35
CA ARG A 149 16.02 19.58 1.66
C ARG A 149 14.88 18.97 2.46
N LEU A 150 13.68 18.92 1.88
CA LEU A 150 12.50 18.24 2.42
C LEU A 150 12.13 17.05 1.54
N ILE A 151 12.07 15.87 2.12
CA ILE A 151 11.68 14.63 1.42
C ILE A 151 10.43 14.06 2.07
N LEU A 152 9.37 13.87 1.29
CA LEU A 152 8.17 13.16 1.70
C LEU A 152 8.21 11.75 1.14
N VAL A 153 8.11 10.75 2.01
CA VAL A 153 8.21 9.33 1.65
C VAL A 153 6.90 8.64 1.96
N GLY A 154 6.40 7.86 1.02
CA GLY A 154 5.14 7.16 1.21
C GLY A 154 4.69 6.45 -0.05
N ASP A 155 3.42 6.06 -0.08
CA ASP A 155 2.80 5.44 -1.23
C ASP A 155 1.43 6.09 -1.47
N PRO A 156 1.22 6.80 -2.59
CA PRO A 156 -0.02 7.53 -2.85
C PRO A 156 -1.23 6.60 -3.07
N ARG A 157 -0.98 5.29 -3.23
CA ARG A 157 -1.99 4.24 -3.42
C ARG A 157 -2.58 3.72 -2.11
N GLN A 158 -1.92 4.02 -0.98
CA GLN A 158 -2.43 3.65 0.34
C GLN A 158 -3.56 4.56 0.79
N LEU A 159 -4.23 4.15 1.88
CA LEU A 159 -5.32 4.90 2.49
C LEU A 159 -4.96 6.39 2.67
N PRO A 160 -5.83 7.31 2.25
CA PRO A 160 -5.61 8.74 2.46
C PRO A 160 -5.70 9.09 3.96
N PRO A 161 -5.30 10.32 4.34
CA PRO A 161 -5.33 10.77 5.73
C PRO A 161 -6.74 10.66 6.34
N ILE A 162 -6.87 10.29 7.60
CA ILE A 162 -8.19 10.25 8.27
C ILE A 162 -8.84 11.65 8.32
N GLY A 163 -8.03 12.71 8.50
CA GLY A 163 -8.48 14.10 8.49
C GLY A 163 -8.66 14.67 7.07
N ALA A 164 -8.90 15.98 6.99
CA ALA A 164 -9.13 16.67 5.72
C ALA A 164 -7.87 16.72 4.83
N GLY A 165 -8.11 16.80 3.53
CA GLY A 165 -7.08 16.95 2.51
C GLY A 165 -6.46 15.63 2.03
N ARG A 166 -5.56 15.77 1.05
CA ARG A 166 -4.70 14.69 0.51
C ARG A 166 -3.35 15.25 0.03
N PRO A 167 -2.65 16.04 0.84
CA PRO A 167 -1.52 16.86 0.40
C PRO A 167 -0.38 16.06 -0.25
N PHE A 168 -0.13 14.83 0.22
CA PHE A 168 0.89 13.98 -0.38
C PHE A 168 0.56 13.58 -1.82
N VAL A 169 -0.70 13.25 -2.10
CA VAL A 169 -1.16 12.92 -3.47
C VAL A 169 -1.03 14.14 -4.37
N ASP A 170 -1.45 15.31 -3.88
CA ASP A 170 -1.37 16.57 -4.65
C ASP A 170 0.10 16.92 -4.99
N LEU A 171 1.02 16.75 -4.03
CA LEU A 171 2.46 16.92 -4.22
C LEU A 171 3.05 15.92 -5.21
N VAL A 172 2.67 14.65 -5.12
CA VAL A 172 3.08 13.61 -6.07
C VAL A 172 2.65 13.96 -7.48
N ASN A 173 1.39 14.34 -7.68
CA ASN A 173 0.86 14.73 -8.99
C ASN A 173 1.53 15.99 -9.53
N ARG A 174 1.80 16.98 -8.67
CA ARG A 174 2.45 18.24 -9.04
C ARG A 174 3.91 18.09 -9.46
N LEU A 175 4.62 17.13 -8.87
CA LEU A 175 6.04 16.87 -9.13
C LEU A 175 6.27 15.82 -10.23
N ARG A 176 5.27 15.00 -10.55
CA ARG A 176 5.35 14.02 -11.63
C ARG A 176 5.46 14.73 -12.99
N PRO A 177 6.47 14.42 -13.83
CA PRO A 177 6.53 14.93 -15.19
C PRO A 177 5.49 14.24 -16.09
N ASP A 178 5.12 14.89 -17.20
CA ASP A 178 4.20 14.30 -18.19
C ASP A 178 4.75 13.04 -18.85
N ALA A 179 6.08 12.94 -18.98
CA ALA A 179 6.77 11.78 -19.56
C ALA A 179 8.15 11.58 -18.90
N PHE A 180 8.58 10.33 -18.83
CA PHE A 180 9.93 9.97 -18.40
C PHE A 180 10.82 9.65 -19.62
N PRO A 181 12.14 9.95 -19.59
CA PRO A 181 13.05 9.68 -20.72
C PRO A 181 13.31 8.20 -20.99
N GLY A 182 12.81 7.30 -20.15
CA GLY A 182 12.97 5.86 -20.22
C GLY A 182 12.23 5.19 -19.06
N TRP A 183 12.50 3.91 -18.82
CA TRP A 183 11.79 3.12 -17.81
C TRP A 183 12.01 3.59 -16.37
N VAL A 184 13.06 4.35 -16.08
CA VAL A 184 13.33 4.85 -14.71
C VAL A 184 12.43 6.06 -14.44
N HIS A 185 11.49 5.92 -13.51
CA HIS A 185 10.56 6.97 -13.10
C HIS A 185 11.19 7.97 -12.11
N VAL A 186 12.24 8.67 -12.56
CA VAL A 186 12.97 9.66 -11.77
C VAL A 186 13.06 10.99 -12.53
N ALA A 187 12.76 12.08 -11.83
CA ALA A 187 12.89 13.45 -12.31
C ALA A 187 13.31 14.39 -11.16
N PRO A 188 13.70 15.65 -11.42
CA PRO A 188 14.03 16.59 -10.35
C PRO A 188 12.88 16.73 -9.34
N GLY A 189 13.12 16.30 -8.10
CA GLY A 189 12.11 16.32 -7.03
C GLY A 189 11.10 15.17 -7.05
N TYR A 190 11.22 14.20 -7.95
CA TYR A 190 10.32 13.06 -8.04
C TYR A 190 11.10 11.75 -8.19
N VAL A 191 10.87 10.81 -7.29
CA VAL A 191 11.44 9.47 -7.34
C VAL A 191 10.33 8.47 -7.10
N GLU A 192 10.05 7.64 -8.09
CA GLU A 192 9.18 6.47 -7.96
C GLU A 192 10.01 5.20 -8.10
N LEU A 193 9.97 4.35 -7.08
CA LEU A 193 10.57 3.02 -7.11
C LEU A 193 9.53 2.02 -7.59
N GLN A 194 9.82 1.33 -8.70
CA GLN A 194 8.92 0.42 -9.38
C GLN A 194 9.30 -1.05 -9.15
N VAL A 195 10.59 -1.35 -8.94
CA VAL A 195 11.05 -2.75 -8.87
C VAL A 195 10.83 -3.33 -7.47
N PRO A 196 9.87 -4.27 -7.28
CA PRO A 196 9.69 -4.93 -6.00
C PRO A 196 10.89 -5.86 -5.72
N ARG A 197 11.39 -5.86 -4.48
CA ARG A 197 12.51 -6.72 -4.05
C ARG A 197 12.07 -7.89 -3.17
N ARG A 198 10.76 -8.15 -3.05
CA ARG A 198 10.24 -9.23 -2.23
C ARG A 198 10.42 -10.56 -2.97
N GLN A 199 11.23 -11.45 -2.42
CA GLN A 199 11.34 -12.85 -2.86
C GLN A 199 10.06 -13.62 -2.51
N LEU A 200 9.88 -14.80 -3.09
CA LEU A 200 8.85 -15.74 -2.64
C LEU A 200 9.18 -16.24 -1.21
N PRO A 201 8.20 -16.79 -0.47
CA PRO A 201 8.41 -17.27 0.90
C PRO A 201 9.53 -18.33 1.03
N ASP A 202 9.79 -19.08 -0.05
CA ASP A 202 10.86 -20.07 -0.15
C ASP A 202 12.24 -19.47 -0.51
N GLY A 203 12.32 -18.13 -0.62
CA GLY A 203 13.52 -17.38 -1.01
C GLY A 203 13.81 -17.38 -2.51
N SER A 204 12.97 -18.03 -3.32
CA SER A 204 13.15 -18.08 -4.78
C SER A 204 12.68 -16.78 -5.46
N HIS A 205 13.17 -16.58 -6.68
CA HIS A 205 12.69 -15.54 -7.58
C HIS A 205 11.50 -16.07 -8.38
N GLY A 206 10.39 -15.34 -8.42
CA GLY A 206 9.19 -15.73 -9.15
C GLY A 206 8.02 -14.76 -8.97
N THR A 207 6.90 -15.09 -9.62
CA THR A 207 5.70 -14.25 -9.62
C THR A 207 5.05 -14.18 -8.25
N ARG A 208 4.95 -12.97 -7.69
CA ARG A 208 4.23 -12.68 -6.46
C ARG A 208 2.78 -12.27 -6.73
N HIS A 209 1.89 -13.26 -6.78
CA HIS A 209 0.44 -13.10 -7.01
C HIS A 209 -0.22 -12.07 -6.08
N ASP A 210 0.30 -11.88 -4.88
CA ASP A 210 -0.17 -10.92 -3.89
C ASP A 210 0.16 -9.47 -4.26
N LEU A 211 1.32 -9.24 -4.87
CA LEU A 211 1.68 -7.93 -5.43
C LEU A 211 0.90 -7.65 -6.72
N GLU A 212 0.67 -8.67 -7.55
CA GLU A 212 -0.18 -8.55 -8.74
C GLU A 212 -1.62 -8.21 -8.36
N LEU A 213 -2.18 -8.91 -7.37
CA LEU A 213 -3.50 -8.60 -6.85
C LEU A 213 -3.54 -7.21 -6.22
N ALA A 214 -2.51 -6.81 -5.47
CA ALA A 214 -2.44 -5.46 -4.91
C ALA A 214 -2.42 -4.38 -6.00
N ALA A 215 -1.73 -4.60 -7.13
CA ALA A 215 -1.65 -3.64 -8.24
C ALA A 215 -3.03 -3.26 -8.80
N TRP A 216 -3.98 -4.20 -8.86
CA TRP A 216 -5.39 -3.90 -9.22
C TRP A 216 -6.00 -2.81 -8.34
N PHE A 217 -5.65 -2.80 -7.05
CA PHE A 217 -6.12 -1.81 -6.09
C PHE A 217 -5.20 -0.58 -5.99
N GLY A 218 -4.13 -0.51 -6.77
CA GLY A 218 -3.12 0.55 -6.71
C GLY A 218 -3.48 1.82 -7.47
N ASP A 219 -2.53 2.33 -8.25
CA ASP A 219 -2.82 3.33 -9.27
C ASP A 219 -3.27 2.63 -10.55
N ASN A 220 -4.01 3.37 -11.35
CA ASN A 220 -4.86 2.87 -12.41
C ASN A 220 -4.09 2.37 -13.65
N THR A 221 -2.79 2.08 -13.52
CA THR A 221 -1.98 1.41 -14.55
C THR A 221 -2.38 -0.06 -14.59
N ARG A 222 -3.62 -0.30 -15.02
CA ARG A 222 -4.02 -1.61 -15.48
C ARG A 222 -3.29 -1.85 -16.80
N GLY A 223 -2.81 -3.05 -17.03
CA GLY A 223 -2.72 -3.48 -18.41
C GLY A 223 -2.58 -4.98 -18.54
N ALA A 224 -2.28 -5.43 -19.75
CA ALA A 224 -2.69 -6.72 -20.26
C ALA A 224 -2.23 -7.99 -19.51
N GLY A 225 -1.35 -7.85 -18.52
CA GLY A 225 -1.01 -8.92 -17.58
C GLY A 225 -1.90 -9.05 -16.34
N ASP A 226 -2.85 -8.14 -16.18
CA ASP A 226 -3.57 -7.96 -14.93
C ASP A 226 -4.75 -8.92 -14.82
N GLU A 227 -5.32 -9.42 -15.91
CA GLU A 227 -6.43 -10.39 -15.79
C GLU A 227 -6.01 -11.78 -15.35
N ALA A 228 -4.73 -12.14 -15.56
CA ALA A 228 -4.21 -13.47 -15.27
C ALA A 228 -4.44 -13.86 -13.81
N ILE A 229 -4.23 -12.95 -12.85
CA ILE A 229 -4.44 -13.25 -11.43
C ILE A 229 -5.90 -13.63 -11.13
N TRP A 230 -6.88 -13.02 -11.80
CA TRP A 230 -8.28 -13.37 -11.61
C TRP A 230 -8.62 -14.74 -12.18
N ALA A 231 -8.06 -15.08 -13.35
CA ALA A 231 -8.20 -16.39 -13.94
C ALA A 231 -7.51 -17.48 -13.10
N ASP A 232 -6.31 -17.19 -12.59
CA ASP A 232 -5.54 -18.07 -11.72
C ASP A 232 -6.32 -18.32 -10.43
N LEU A 233 -6.84 -17.28 -9.77
CA LEU A 233 -7.67 -17.41 -8.56
C LEU A 233 -9.00 -18.13 -8.81
N ALA A 234 -9.59 -17.98 -10.00
CA ALA A 234 -10.80 -18.69 -10.38
C ALA A 234 -10.54 -20.19 -10.62
N SER A 235 -9.38 -20.53 -11.18
CA SER A 235 -8.97 -21.92 -11.46
C SER A 235 -8.42 -22.64 -10.23
N ASN A 236 -7.65 -21.93 -9.41
CA ASN A 236 -7.06 -22.39 -8.17
C ASN A 236 -7.13 -21.27 -7.14
N SER A 237 -8.02 -21.42 -6.16
CA SER A 237 -8.21 -20.43 -5.12
C SER A 237 -7.08 -20.40 -4.08
N ASP A 238 -6.08 -21.28 -4.16
CA ASP A 238 -4.91 -21.32 -3.27
C ASP A 238 -3.60 -21.24 -4.07
N LEU A 239 -3.18 -20.01 -4.33
CA LEU A 239 -1.92 -19.69 -4.98
C LEU A 239 -0.80 -19.52 -3.92
N PRO A 240 0.48 -19.57 -4.30
CA PRO A 240 1.60 -19.54 -3.35
C PRO A 240 1.56 -18.37 -2.34
N THR A 241 1.16 -17.18 -2.76
CA THR A 241 1.13 -15.98 -1.90
C THR A 241 -0.27 -15.42 -1.67
N VAL A 242 -1.32 -15.98 -2.31
CA VAL A 242 -2.72 -15.53 -2.19
C VAL A 242 -3.64 -16.73 -2.09
N ARG A 243 -4.52 -16.72 -1.09
CA ARG A 243 -5.63 -17.66 -0.99
C ARG A 243 -6.95 -16.90 -0.94
N TYR A 244 -7.89 -17.24 -1.81
CA TYR A 244 -9.24 -16.68 -1.82
C TYR A 244 -10.24 -17.67 -1.24
N VAL A 245 -11.05 -17.22 -0.29
CA VAL A 245 -12.02 -18.04 0.42
C VAL A 245 -13.37 -17.33 0.41
N GLN A 246 -14.30 -17.82 -0.39
CA GLN A 246 -15.68 -17.37 -0.34
C GLN A 246 -16.40 -18.06 0.83
N TRP A 247 -16.93 -17.29 1.77
CA TRP A 247 -17.70 -17.88 2.89
C TRP A 247 -19.20 -17.99 2.60
N GLY A 248 -19.74 -17.22 1.64
CA GLY A 248 -21.16 -17.25 1.25
C GLY A 248 -22.11 -17.21 2.46
N ASP A 249 -22.92 -18.26 2.60
CA ASP A 249 -23.91 -18.38 3.67
C ASP A 249 -23.33 -18.78 5.05
N ARG A 250 -22.04 -19.14 5.11
CA ARG A 250 -21.36 -19.44 6.38
C ARG A 250 -21.13 -18.17 7.18
N THR A 251 -21.01 -18.30 8.50
CA THR A 251 -20.63 -17.17 9.32
C THR A 251 -19.15 -16.82 9.13
N VAL A 252 -18.82 -15.53 9.29
CA VAL A 252 -17.43 -15.03 9.32
C VAL A 252 -16.54 -15.83 10.27
N VAL A 253 -17.12 -16.18 11.41
CA VAL A 253 -16.45 -16.86 12.52
C VAL A 253 -16.07 -18.30 12.14
N GLU A 254 -16.98 -19.03 11.48
CA GLU A 254 -16.72 -20.41 11.02
C GLU A 254 -15.60 -20.42 9.98
N ALA A 255 -15.76 -19.63 8.91
CA ALA A 255 -14.78 -19.56 7.84
C ALA A 255 -13.40 -19.12 8.34
N LEU A 256 -13.33 -18.13 9.23
CA LEU A 256 -12.07 -17.70 9.84
C LEU A 256 -11.45 -18.80 10.70
N THR A 257 -12.25 -19.53 11.47
CA THR A 257 -11.75 -20.61 12.33
C THR A 257 -11.15 -21.75 11.50
N ASP A 258 -11.80 -22.12 10.40
CA ASP A 258 -11.31 -23.17 9.48
C ASP A 258 -9.99 -22.74 8.83
N GLU A 259 -9.91 -21.50 8.33
CA GLU A 259 -8.70 -21.00 7.69
C GLU A 259 -7.54 -20.81 8.68
N LEU A 260 -7.81 -20.41 9.93
CA LEU A 260 -6.79 -20.40 10.98
C LEU A 260 -6.29 -21.81 11.29
N LYS A 261 -7.18 -22.81 11.36
CA LYS A 261 -6.77 -24.19 11.60
C LYS A 261 -5.90 -24.75 10.49
N ALA A 262 -6.27 -24.52 9.24
CA ALA A 262 -5.54 -24.99 8.08
C ALA A 262 -4.17 -24.28 7.94
N ASN A 263 -4.15 -22.94 7.96
CA ASN A 263 -2.93 -22.17 7.69
C ASN A 263 -1.97 -22.11 8.89
N LEU A 264 -2.45 -22.29 10.12
CA LEU A 264 -1.61 -22.33 11.32
C LEU A 264 -1.33 -23.76 11.82
N ASN A 265 -1.68 -24.78 11.01
CA ASN A 265 -1.46 -26.21 11.30
C ASN A 265 -2.00 -26.66 12.67
N LEU A 266 -3.25 -26.31 13.00
CA LEU A 266 -3.86 -26.61 14.30
C LEU A 266 -4.56 -27.98 14.35
N GLU A 267 -4.89 -28.57 13.21
CA GLU A 267 -5.71 -29.80 13.13
C GLU A 267 -4.95 -31.07 13.54
N GLY A 268 -3.63 -31.08 13.40
CA GLY A 268 -2.77 -32.21 13.76
C GLY A 268 -2.48 -32.35 15.25
N HIS A 269 -3.09 -31.53 16.12
CA HIS A 269 -2.77 -31.47 17.54
C HIS A 269 -3.94 -31.88 18.44
N ASP A 270 -3.65 -32.72 19.44
CA ASP A 270 -4.62 -33.16 20.46
C ASP A 270 -5.19 -32.01 21.31
N ASP A 271 -4.48 -30.88 21.38
CA ASP A 271 -4.90 -29.67 22.09
C ASP A 271 -4.76 -28.43 21.17
N PRO A 272 -5.83 -28.07 20.44
CA PRO A 272 -5.84 -26.92 19.53
C PRO A 272 -5.56 -25.58 20.22
N ALA A 273 -5.89 -25.44 21.51
CA ALA A 273 -5.62 -24.21 22.27
C ALA A 273 -4.13 -24.04 22.54
N ARG A 274 -3.43 -25.14 22.85
CA ARG A 274 -1.96 -25.13 22.96
C ARG A 274 -1.30 -24.90 21.60
N ALA A 275 -1.74 -25.60 20.56
CA ALA A 275 -1.21 -25.40 19.21
C ALA A 275 -1.35 -23.93 18.79
N PHE A 276 -2.53 -23.33 19.00
CA PHE A 276 -2.77 -21.91 18.73
C PHE A 276 -1.81 -21.00 19.48
N ALA A 277 -1.56 -21.26 20.77
CA ALA A 277 -0.63 -20.47 21.57
C ALA A 277 0.82 -20.48 21.05
N LEU A 278 1.28 -21.61 20.49
CA LEU A 278 2.62 -21.72 19.91
C LEU A 278 2.80 -20.79 18.70
N THR A 279 1.73 -20.50 17.96
CA THR A 279 1.77 -19.70 16.72
C THR A 279 2.13 -18.22 16.92
N TYR A 280 2.11 -17.73 18.16
CA TYR A 280 2.46 -16.34 18.49
C TYR A 280 3.40 -16.27 19.72
N GLY A 281 4.28 -17.25 19.87
CA GLY A 281 5.39 -17.21 20.84
C GLY A 281 5.11 -17.89 22.19
N GLY A 282 4.06 -18.70 22.28
CA GLY A 282 3.88 -19.62 23.40
C GLY A 282 4.94 -20.72 23.40
N VAL A 283 5.35 -21.18 24.58
CA VAL A 283 6.31 -22.27 24.77
C VAL A 283 5.75 -23.28 25.77
N ILE A 284 5.84 -24.56 25.43
CA ILE A 284 5.41 -25.66 26.28
C ILE A 284 6.61 -26.15 27.11
N ASN A 285 6.52 -25.98 28.43
CA ASN A 285 7.49 -26.49 29.41
C ASN A 285 6.84 -27.59 30.24
N GLY A 286 6.96 -28.84 29.79
CA GLY A 286 6.27 -29.99 30.39
C GLY A 286 4.76 -29.87 30.25
N LYS A 287 4.04 -29.71 31.38
CA LYS A 287 2.58 -29.52 31.38
C LYS A 287 2.12 -28.06 31.32
N TYR A 288 3.05 -27.11 31.35
CA TYR A 288 2.75 -25.68 31.46
C TYR A 288 2.97 -24.97 30.13
N LEU A 289 2.02 -24.12 29.76
CA LEU A 289 2.12 -23.19 28.64
C LEU A 289 2.52 -21.82 29.17
N ASN A 290 3.63 -21.27 28.68
CA ASN A 290 4.19 -19.99 29.10
C ASN A 290 4.48 -19.09 27.90
N TRP A 291 4.56 -17.79 28.15
CA TRP A 291 5.04 -16.80 27.18
C TRP A 291 6.20 -16.09 27.83
N GLU A 292 7.40 -16.45 27.39
CA GLU A 292 8.64 -15.93 27.97
C GLU A 292 9.11 -14.69 27.21
N LEU A 293 10.16 -14.06 27.72
CA LEU A 293 10.82 -12.99 26.99
C LEU A 293 11.38 -13.55 25.67
N GLY A 294 11.04 -12.91 24.55
CA GLY A 294 11.19 -13.39 23.19
C GLY A 294 9.86 -13.64 22.48
N ALA A 295 8.77 -13.89 23.22
CA ALA A 295 7.45 -14.15 22.63
C ALA A 295 6.92 -12.99 21.79
N GLY A 296 7.25 -11.74 22.17
CA GLY A 296 6.83 -10.56 21.42
C GLY A 296 7.28 -10.55 19.95
N LYS A 297 8.39 -11.23 19.61
CA LYS A 297 8.87 -11.36 18.22
C LYS A 297 7.85 -12.04 17.31
N HIS A 298 7.12 -13.00 17.87
CA HIS A 298 6.13 -13.81 17.18
C HIS A 298 4.76 -13.13 17.08
N ALA A 299 4.62 -11.92 17.63
CA ALA A 299 3.36 -11.21 17.59
C ALA A 299 2.97 -10.76 16.17
N GLU A 300 3.92 -10.68 15.24
CA GLU A 300 3.69 -10.25 13.85
C GLU A 300 3.75 -11.41 12.82
N ASP A 301 3.98 -12.65 13.26
CA ASP A 301 4.04 -13.84 12.38
C ASP A 301 2.72 -14.04 11.61
N TRP A 302 1.59 -13.68 12.24
CA TRP A 302 0.31 -13.61 11.53
C TRP A 302 -0.62 -12.54 12.09
N GLN A 303 -1.56 -12.07 11.27
CA GLN A 303 -2.53 -11.04 11.68
C GLN A 303 -3.89 -11.17 10.99
N ILE A 304 -4.98 -11.03 11.74
CA ILE A 304 -6.31 -10.84 11.16
C ILE A 304 -6.54 -9.34 10.92
N LEU A 305 -6.97 -8.99 9.71
CA LEU A 305 -7.27 -7.63 9.28
C LEU A 305 -8.76 -7.52 8.93
N SER A 306 -9.41 -6.45 9.39
CA SER A 306 -10.81 -6.15 9.07
C SER A 306 -10.97 -4.67 8.70
N PRO A 307 -11.88 -4.31 7.77
CA PRO A 307 -12.14 -2.91 7.44
C PRO A 307 -12.81 -2.15 8.58
N THR A 308 -13.50 -2.83 9.51
CA THR A 308 -14.33 -2.18 10.54
C THR A 308 -13.97 -2.64 11.96
N ARG A 309 -14.14 -1.74 12.94
CA ARG A 309 -13.98 -2.07 14.37
C ARG A 309 -15.21 -2.77 14.96
N SER A 310 -16.40 -2.27 14.61
CA SER A 310 -17.69 -2.72 15.13
C SER A 310 -18.38 -3.71 14.16
N ARG A 311 -19.54 -4.25 14.57
CA ARG A 311 -20.34 -5.30 13.88
C ARG A 311 -19.78 -6.72 14.07
N VAL A 312 -20.52 -7.72 13.57
CA VAL A 312 -20.21 -9.16 13.73
C VAL A 312 -18.86 -9.55 13.12
N PHE A 313 -18.44 -8.86 12.05
CA PHE A 313 -17.15 -9.03 11.36
C PHE A 313 -16.11 -7.97 11.79
N GLY A 314 -16.44 -7.14 12.77
CA GLY A 314 -15.55 -6.12 13.29
C GLY A 314 -14.50 -6.70 14.23
N THR A 315 -13.37 -6.02 14.36
CA THR A 315 -12.23 -6.49 15.16
C THR A 315 -12.60 -6.84 16.61
N VAL A 316 -13.56 -6.14 17.22
CA VAL A 316 -14.02 -6.43 18.59
C VAL A 316 -14.62 -7.83 18.71
N GLU A 317 -15.54 -8.19 17.80
CA GLU A 317 -16.17 -9.51 17.81
C GLU A 317 -15.21 -10.60 17.36
N LEU A 318 -14.33 -10.32 16.39
CA LEU A 318 -13.30 -11.27 15.96
C LEU A 318 -12.33 -11.60 17.10
N ASN A 319 -11.80 -10.59 17.81
CA ASN A 319 -10.93 -10.81 18.97
C ASN A 319 -11.64 -11.60 20.08
N ARG A 320 -12.90 -11.27 20.36
CA ARG A 320 -13.73 -11.99 21.33
C ARG A 320 -13.95 -13.44 20.93
N HIS A 321 -14.18 -13.72 19.66
CA HIS A 321 -14.31 -15.08 19.14
C HIS A 321 -13.03 -15.88 19.34
N ILE A 322 -11.88 -15.35 18.91
CA ILE A 322 -10.58 -16.00 19.09
C ILE A 322 -10.31 -16.29 20.57
N LYS A 323 -10.57 -15.31 21.44
CA LYS A 323 -10.38 -15.47 22.88
C LYS A 323 -11.30 -16.55 23.46
N ARG A 324 -12.57 -16.61 23.04
CA ARG A 324 -13.50 -17.66 23.48
C ARG A 324 -13.08 -19.05 22.98
N GLY A 325 -12.64 -19.15 21.73
CA GLY A 325 -12.22 -20.40 21.11
C GLY A 325 -10.96 -21.00 21.74
N TYR A 326 -9.94 -20.18 22.03
CA TYR A 326 -8.61 -20.68 22.37
C TYR A 326 -8.11 -20.30 23.78
N ARG A 327 -8.76 -19.37 24.49
CA ARG A 327 -8.21 -18.75 25.72
C ARG A 327 -9.21 -18.68 26.89
N THR A 328 -10.36 -19.35 26.78
CA THR A 328 -11.41 -19.35 27.84
C THR A 328 -10.93 -19.97 29.14
N SER A 329 -10.17 -21.07 29.05
CA SER A 329 -9.60 -21.77 30.21
C SER A 329 -8.61 -20.88 30.96
N ASP A 330 -7.71 -20.18 30.25
CA ASP A 330 -6.76 -19.23 30.84
C ASP A 330 -7.46 -18.05 31.51
N THR A 331 -8.48 -17.48 30.87
CA THR A 331 -9.25 -16.35 31.42
C THR A 331 -9.96 -16.76 32.70
N SER A 332 -10.65 -17.91 32.67
CA SER A 332 -11.35 -18.47 33.83
C SER A 332 -10.40 -18.89 34.95
N TRP A 333 -9.20 -19.36 34.59
CA TRP A 333 -8.15 -19.70 35.54
C TRP A 333 -7.60 -18.45 36.22
N ALA A 334 -7.28 -17.39 35.48
CA ALA A 334 -6.86 -16.11 36.05
C ALA A 334 -7.93 -15.56 37.00
N GLN A 335 -9.18 -15.43 36.58
CA GLN A 335 -10.25 -14.91 37.44
C GLN A 335 -10.44 -15.69 38.76
N ARG A 336 -10.37 -17.03 38.71
CA ARG A 336 -10.52 -17.88 39.90
C ARG A 336 -9.29 -17.88 40.81
N ASN A 337 -8.10 -17.80 40.23
CA ASN A 337 -6.85 -18.00 40.95
C ASN A 337 -6.14 -16.70 41.32
N THR A 338 -6.36 -15.58 40.64
CA THR A 338 -5.74 -14.30 41.02
C THR A 338 -6.00 -13.92 42.49
N PRO A 339 -7.20 -14.14 43.08
CA PRO A 339 -7.40 -13.87 44.52
C PRO A 339 -6.57 -14.75 45.47
N ARG A 340 -6.02 -15.88 44.98
CA ARG A 340 -5.37 -16.94 45.76
C ARG A 340 -4.00 -17.36 45.23
N GLY A 341 -3.49 -16.73 44.18
CA GLY A 341 -2.37 -17.22 43.38
C GLY A 341 -1.58 -16.09 42.74
N ASN A 342 -0.34 -16.41 42.37
CA ASN A 342 0.62 -15.47 41.80
C ASN A 342 0.41 -15.35 40.28
N ILE A 343 -0.66 -14.64 39.89
CA ILE A 343 -1.01 -14.32 38.50
C ILE A 343 -1.51 -12.86 38.43
N PRO A 344 -1.15 -12.07 37.39
CA PRO A 344 -1.71 -10.73 37.21
C PRO A 344 -3.24 -10.74 37.12
N TRP A 345 -3.89 -9.69 37.63
CA TRP A 345 -5.33 -9.50 37.44
C TRP A 345 -5.63 -9.22 35.96
N PRO A 346 -6.76 -9.70 35.41
CA PRO A 346 -7.20 -9.32 34.07
C PRO A 346 -7.28 -7.80 33.91
N VAL A 347 -6.75 -7.28 32.80
CA VAL A 347 -6.66 -5.84 32.53
C VAL A 347 -7.72 -5.41 31.52
N GLY A 348 -8.42 -4.31 31.82
CA GLY A 348 -9.35 -3.66 30.90
C GLY A 348 -10.65 -4.44 30.62
N PRO A 349 -11.55 -3.88 29.78
CA PRO A 349 -12.86 -4.45 29.49
C PRO A 349 -12.78 -5.76 28.68
N GLU A 350 -11.69 -5.99 27.96
CA GLU A 350 -11.45 -7.20 27.17
C GLU A 350 -10.80 -8.33 28.00
N LEU A 351 -10.69 -8.14 29.32
CA LEU A 351 -10.17 -9.09 30.30
C LEU A 351 -8.78 -9.63 29.93
N ILE A 352 -7.87 -8.76 29.51
CA ILE A 352 -6.55 -9.13 28.99
C ILE A 352 -5.75 -9.88 30.07
N VAL A 353 -5.27 -11.06 29.74
CA VAL A 353 -4.47 -11.93 30.63
C VAL A 353 -3.13 -12.29 29.99
N ARG A 354 -2.25 -12.93 30.77
CA ARG A 354 -0.99 -13.50 30.26
C ARG A 354 -1.27 -14.42 29.08
N GLY A 355 -0.54 -14.22 28.00
CA GLY A 355 -0.62 -14.96 26.74
C GLY A 355 -1.63 -14.36 25.76
N ASP A 356 -2.25 -13.23 26.06
CA ASP A 356 -3.07 -12.53 25.08
C ASP A 356 -2.18 -11.69 24.15
N LYS A 357 -2.50 -11.70 22.85
CA LYS A 357 -1.92 -10.79 21.87
C LYS A 357 -2.60 -9.43 22.01
N VAL A 358 -1.82 -8.38 22.20
CA VAL A 358 -2.30 -7.05 22.58
C VAL A 358 -1.73 -5.95 21.70
N MET A 359 -2.43 -4.82 21.64
CA MET A 359 -1.97 -3.60 20.98
C MET A 359 -2.05 -2.43 21.97
N GLN A 360 -1.02 -1.59 21.96
CA GLN A 360 -1.03 -0.32 22.67
C GLN A 360 -1.94 0.70 21.95
N THR A 361 -2.86 1.33 22.67
CA THR A 361 -3.86 2.25 22.09
C THR A 361 -3.43 3.72 22.08
N THR A 362 -2.43 4.07 22.88
CA THR A 362 -1.94 5.45 23.03
C THR A 362 -0.42 5.49 23.19
N ASN A 363 0.22 6.54 22.69
CA ASN A 363 1.65 6.75 22.91
C ASN A 363 1.92 6.94 24.41
N LYS A 364 2.79 6.14 25.02
CA LYS A 364 3.10 6.22 26.44
C LYS A 364 4.59 6.01 26.72
N ARG A 365 5.15 6.85 27.60
CA ARG A 365 6.45 6.56 28.22
C ARG A 365 6.24 5.52 29.32
N LEU A 366 6.81 4.34 29.12
CA LEU A 366 6.74 3.22 30.06
C LEU A 366 8.16 2.72 30.30
N PHE A 367 8.54 2.51 31.56
CA PHE A 367 9.87 1.98 31.84
C PHE A 367 9.97 0.52 31.43
N ALA A 368 10.97 0.21 30.61
CA ALA A 368 11.26 -1.14 30.15
C ALA A 368 12.26 -1.84 31.09
N TYR A 369 12.21 -3.16 31.09
CA TYR A 369 13.22 -4.01 31.71
C TYR A 369 13.71 -5.05 30.69
N PRO A 370 15.02 -5.31 30.57
CA PRO A 370 16.15 -4.65 31.26
C PRO A 370 16.25 -3.15 30.95
N LYS A 371 16.91 -2.37 31.83
CA LYS A 371 17.01 -0.90 31.66
C LYS A 371 18.00 -0.48 30.59
N GLN A 372 19.04 -1.27 30.37
CA GLN A 372 20.14 -0.94 29.48
C GLN A 372 19.67 -1.01 28.02
N GLY A 373 19.85 0.08 27.26
CA GLY A 373 19.43 0.16 25.86
C GLY A 373 17.91 0.30 25.63
N ALA A 374 17.11 0.40 26.69
CA ALA A 374 15.66 0.49 26.58
C ALA A 374 15.17 1.85 26.07
N MET A 375 14.21 1.85 25.14
CA MET A 375 13.57 3.08 24.65
C MET A 375 12.67 3.75 25.68
N ASN A 376 12.19 3.01 26.68
CA ASN A 376 11.26 3.47 27.72
C ASN A 376 10.01 4.17 27.16
N TYR A 377 9.55 3.70 26.01
CA TYR A 377 8.47 4.29 25.23
C TYR A 377 7.76 3.19 24.44
N VAL A 378 6.43 3.23 24.43
CA VAL A 378 5.59 2.34 23.63
C VAL A 378 4.64 3.22 22.80
N ALA A 379 4.62 2.99 21.51
CA ALA A 379 3.81 3.73 20.55
C ALA A 379 2.39 3.14 20.43
N ASN A 380 1.42 4.00 20.12
CA ASN A 380 0.11 3.59 19.63
C ASN A 380 0.28 2.73 18.37
N GLY A 381 -0.42 1.60 18.32
CA GLY A 381 -0.35 0.62 17.26
C GLY A 381 0.75 -0.43 17.43
N GLU A 382 1.60 -0.36 18.46
CA GLU A 382 2.55 -1.44 18.72
C GLU A 382 1.83 -2.70 19.19
N ILE A 383 2.10 -3.80 18.50
CA ILE A 383 1.55 -5.13 18.78
C ILE A 383 2.56 -5.91 19.62
N GLY A 384 2.08 -6.66 20.58
CA GLY A 384 2.90 -7.45 21.48
C GLY A 384 2.14 -8.63 22.07
N VAL A 385 2.83 -9.36 22.94
CA VAL A 385 2.25 -10.47 23.69
C VAL A 385 2.36 -10.19 25.17
N ALA A 386 1.28 -10.44 25.91
CA ALA A 386 1.31 -10.41 27.36
C ALA A 386 2.16 -11.58 27.88
N ILE A 387 3.37 -11.31 28.34
CA ILE A 387 4.32 -12.31 28.80
C ILE A 387 4.20 -12.58 30.30
N GLY A 388 4.71 -13.74 30.72
CA GLY A 388 4.81 -14.11 32.12
C GLY A 388 5.01 -15.61 32.31
N ARG A 389 5.46 -15.97 33.51
CA ARG A 389 5.50 -17.35 34.01
C ARG A 389 4.56 -17.47 35.20
N THR A 390 4.07 -18.67 35.45
CA THR A 390 3.37 -18.97 36.70
C THR A 390 4.43 -19.12 37.80
N LEU A 391 4.42 -18.26 38.82
CA LEU A 391 5.36 -18.34 39.94
C LEU A 391 4.77 -19.17 41.10
N PRO A 392 5.57 -19.93 41.85
CA PRO A 392 5.12 -20.58 43.08
C PRO A 392 4.54 -19.55 44.06
N ALA A 393 3.46 -19.93 44.77
CA ALA A 393 2.79 -19.05 45.74
C ALA A 393 3.72 -18.49 46.82
N SER A 394 4.84 -19.16 47.08
CA SER A 394 5.86 -18.78 48.07
C SER A 394 6.83 -17.69 47.61
N MET A 395 6.88 -17.32 46.31
CA MET A 395 7.97 -16.51 45.74
C MET A 395 7.65 -15.03 45.46
N GLU A 396 6.41 -14.56 45.55
CA GLU A 396 6.08 -13.14 45.27
C GLU A 396 4.86 -12.63 46.07
N SER A 397 4.82 -11.32 46.31
CA SER A 397 3.72 -10.63 47.02
C SER A 397 2.42 -10.64 46.20
N LYS A 398 1.35 -11.14 46.82
CA LYS A 398 -0.04 -11.25 46.32
C LYS A 398 -0.63 -9.95 45.73
N TYR A 399 -0.09 -8.78 46.06
CA TYR A 399 -0.68 -7.47 45.74
C TYR A 399 0.01 -6.69 44.61
N ALA A 400 1.01 -7.27 43.93
CA ALA A 400 1.91 -6.51 43.04
C ALA A 400 2.09 -7.08 41.61
N MET A 401 1.33 -8.10 41.20
CA MET A 401 1.54 -8.71 39.89
C MET A 401 0.98 -7.86 38.77
N LYS A 402 1.90 -7.13 38.12
CA LYS A 402 1.66 -6.33 36.93
C LYS A 402 1.57 -7.24 35.72
N LEU A 403 0.66 -6.95 34.80
CA LEU A 403 0.68 -7.58 33.49
C LEU A 403 1.93 -7.09 32.77
N LYS A 404 2.76 -8.00 32.27
CA LYS A 404 3.95 -7.65 31.51
C LYS A 404 3.69 -7.89 30.03
N VAL A 405 4.13 -6.98 29.18
CA VAL A 405 3.97 -7.08 27.72
C VAL A 405 5.33 -6.90 27.07
N GLU A 406 5.63 -7.74 26.09
CA GLU A 406 6.75 -7.56 25.18
C GLU A 406 6.19 -7.23 23.79
N PHE A 407 6.66 -6.12 23.20
CA PHE A 407 6.22 -5.66 21.89
C PHE A 407 7.16 -6.16 20.78
N SER A 408 6.61 -6.44 19.60
CA SER A 408 7.33 -6.96 18.43
C SER A 408 8.48 -6.08 17.97
N SER A 409 8.32 -4.77 18.09
CA SER A 409 9.30 -3.75 17.76
C SER A 409 10.44 -3.62 18.78
N GLN A 410 10.27 -4.19 19.98
CA GLN A 410 11.20 -4.03 21.10
C GLN A 410 11.49 -5.37 21.78
N PRO A 411 11.96 -6.37 21.03
CA PRO A 411 12.19 -7.70 21.58
C PRO A 411 13.26 -7.66 22.67
N GLY A 412 13.08 -8.48 23.70
CA GLY A 412 13.95 -8.52 24.89
C GLY A 412 13.60 -7.47 25.95
N TYR A 413 12.60 -6.61 25.73
CA TYR A 413 12.17 -5.61 26.69
C TYR A 413 10.71 -5.84 27.11
N GLN A 414 10.47 -5.83 28.42
CA GLN A 414 9.13 -5.98 28.99
C GLN A 414 8.62 -4.69 29.64
N TYR A 415 7.34 -4.42 29.44
CA TYR A 415 6.62 -3.25 29.93
C TYR A 415 5.52 -3.66 30.91
N SER A 416 5.44 -2.98 32.05
CA SER A 416 4.49 -3.32 33.11
C SER A 416 3.23 -2.46 33.08
N TYR A 417 2.07 -3.12 33.11
CA TYR A 417 0.74 -2.51 33.13
C TYR A 417 0.03 -2.81 34.46
N TYR A 418 -0.67 -1.80 34.99
CA TYR A 418 -1.35 -1.87 36.27
C TYR A 418 -2.85 -2.08 36.11
N THR A 419 -3.42 -2.81 37.06
CA THR A 419 -4.86 -3.05 37.19
C THR A 419 -5.47 -1.90 37.98
N GLY A 420 -5.66 -0.75 37.34
CA GLY A 420 -6.37 0.39 37.92
C GLY A 420 -5.70 1.72 37.70
N SER A 421 -6.18 2.48 36.71
CA SER A 421 -6.39 3.95 36.75
C SER A 421 -6.80 4.46 35.37
N GLY A 422 -8.05 4.93 35.26
CA GLY A 422 -8.57 5.74 34.14
C GLY A 422 -9.47 4.99 33.15
N ASP A 423 -10.46 5.72 32.62
CA ASP A 423 -11.43 5.26 31.63
C ASP A 423 -10.80 4.84 30.28
N ASP A 424 -9.52 5.14 30.06
CA ASP A 424 -8.79 4.80 28.83
C ASP A 424 -7.93 3.53 29.01
N ALA A 425 -8.44 2.40 28.50
CA ALA A 425 -7.67 1.18 28.41
C ALA A 425 -6.43 1.38 27.50
N LEU A 426 -5.23 1.33 28.09
CA LEU A 426 -3.96 1.47 27.37
C LEU A 426 -3.70 0.28 26.41
N LEU A 427 -4.34 -0.86 26.66
CA LEU A 427 -4.21 -2.08 25.88
C LEU A 427 -5.58 -2.54 25.37
N GLU A 428 -5.60 -3.02 24.13
CA GLU A 428 -6.70 -3.81 23.54
C GLU A 428 -6.16 -5.12 22.97
N LEU A 429 -7.03 -6.11 22.75
CA LEU A 429 -6.69 -7.35 22.07
C LEU A 429 -6.35 -7.08 20.59
N ALA A 430 -5.40 -7.84 20.07
CA ALA A 430 -4.81 -7.58 18.75
C ALA A 430 -4.64 -8.82 17.88
N TRP A 431 -5.39 -9.90 18.11
CA TRP A 431 -5.48 -10.98 17.12
C TRP A 431 -6.12 -10.49 15.83
N ALA A 432 -7.12 -9.61 15.94
CA ALA A 432 -7.72 -8.85 14.85
C ALA A 432 -7.55 -7.35 15.05
N VAL A 433 -7.10 -6.65 14.00
CA VAL A 433 -6.92 -5.19 13.98
C VAL A 433 -7.54 -4.60 12.73
N THR A 434 -7.85 -3.30 12.76
CA THR A 434 -8.42 -2.66 11.56
C THR A 434 -7.31 -2.40 10.55
N VAL A 435 -7.64 -2.40 9.26
CA VAL A 435 -6.66 -2.06 8.20
C VAL A 435 -6.00 -0.69 8.48
N HIS A 436 -6.78 0.30 8.93
CA HIS A 436 -6.26 1.60 9.36
C HIS A 436 -5.21 1.49 10.48
N LYS A 437 -5.46 0.69 11.52
CA LYS A 437 -4.50 0.50 12.63
C LYS A 437 -3.28 -0.35 12.24
N SER A 438 -3.33 -1.04 11.10
CA SER A 438 -2.20 -1.80 10.56
C SER A 438 -1.23 -0.97 9.72
N GLN A 439 -1.56 0.30 9.42
CA GLN A 439 -0.64 1.19 8.68
C GLN A 439 0.71 1.31 9.39
N GLY A 440 1.79 1.20 8.62
CA GLY A 440 3.15 1.13 9.15
C GLY A 440 3.53 -0.19 9.85
N SER A 441 2.70 -1.24 9.76
CA SER A 441 3.05 -2.60 10.20
C SER A 441 3.16 -3.54 8.99
N GLU A 442 3.95 -4.61 9.14
CA GLU A 442 4.06 -5.72 8.20
C GLU A 442 3.96 -7.03 8.99
N PHE A 443 3.30 -8.04 8.44
CA PHE A 443 3.05 -9.35 9.06
C PHE A 443 3.47 -10.45 8.09
N ASP A 444 3.82 -11.64 8.57
CA ASP A 444 4.24 -12.69 7.64
C ASP A 444 3.01 -13.24 6.88
N THR A 445 2.01 -13.74 7.61
CA THR A 445 0.70 -14.13 7.04
C THR A 445 -0.44 -13.22 7.48
N THR A 446 -1.32 -12.81 6.56
CA THR A 446 -2.52 -12.01 6.93
C THR A 446 -3.81 -12.70 6.55
N PHE A 447 -4.82 -12.61 7.42
CA PHE A 447 -6.20 -13.05 7.16
C PHE A 447 -7.09 -11.82 7.00
N LEU A 448 -7.42 -11.47 5.77
CA LEU A 448 -8.23 -10.30 5.43
C LEU A 448 -9.72 -10.68 5.39
N VAL A 449 -10.50 -10.12 6.31
CA VAL A 449 -11.93 -10.40 6.48
C VAL A 449 -12.75 -9.32 5.75
N LEU A 450 -13.48 -9.70 4.70
CA LEU A 450 -14.23 -8.81 3.82
C LEU A 450 -15.73 -9.16 3.77
N PRO A 451 -16.57 -8.38 4.46
CA PRO A 451 -18.02 -8.49 4.31
C PRO A 451 -18.48 -7.79 3.02
N ALA A 452 -19.45 -8.37 2.31
CA ALA A 452 -19.99 -7.81 1.07
C ALA A 452 -20.65 -6.44 1.28
N ARG A 453 -21.16 -6.21 2.50
CA ARG A 453 -21.82 -4.95 2.89
C ARG A 453 -20.88 -3.92 3.51
N ALA A 454 -19.59 -4.19 3.60
CA ALA A 454 -18.64 -3.21 4.12
C ALA A 454 -18.34 -2.13 3.07
N ASN A 455 -18.24 -0.88 3.52
CA ASN A 455 -17.77 0.20 2.65
C ASN A 455 -16.24 0.10 2.53
N VAL A 456 -15.80 -0.69 1.56
CA VAL A 456 -14.39 -0.91 1.25
C VAL A 456 -14.00 -0.04 0.07
N SER A 457 -12.99 0.81 0.26
CA SER A 457 -12.35 1.58 -0.80
C SER A 457 -11.22 0.79 -1.45
N ARG A 458 -10.84 1.22 -2.65
CA ARG A 458 -9.70 0.67 -3.38
C ARG A 458 -8.40 0.81 -2.57
N GLU A 459 -8.17 1.97 -1.97
CA GLU A 459 -6.98 2.24 -1.15
C GLU A 459 -6.95 1.42 0.15
N LEU A 460 -8.12 1.09 0.72
CA LEU A 460 -8.22 0.16 1.86
C LEU A 460 -7.76 -1.23 1.46
N MET A 461 -8.22 -1.72 0.31
CA MET A 461 -7.79 -3.01 -0.24
C MET A 461 -6.30 -3.03 -0.53
N TYR A 462 -5.78 -2.01 -1.22
CA TYR A 462 -4.34 -1.88 -1.47
C TYR A 462 -3.52 -1.90 -0.17
N THR A 463 -3.97 -1.13 0.82
CA THR A 463 -3.31 -1.04 2.11
C THR A 463 -3.31 -2.39 2.83
N ALA A 464 -4.39 -3.17 2.74
CA ALA A 464 -4.48 -4.49 3.35
C ALA A 464 -3.61 -5.54 2.64
N LEU A 465 -3.65 -5.55 1.30
CA LEU A 465 -2.90 -6.47 0.43
C LEU A 465 -1.41 -6.15 0.33
N THR A 466 -0.91 -5.17 1.08
CA THR A 466 0.51 -4.84 1.18
C THR A 466 1.07 -5.08 2.58
N ARG A 467 0.24 -5.58 3.51
CA ARG A 467 0.66 -5.86 4.90
C ARG A 467 1.36 -7.20 5.06
N GLN A 468 1.02 -8.21 4.26
CA GLN A 468 1.67 -9.51 4.30
C GLN A 468 3.09 -9.46 3.71
N LYS A 469 4.00 -10.27 4.25
CA LYS A 469 5.32 -10.56 3.66
C LYS A 469 5.31 -11.87 2.89
N ASP A 470 4.54 -12.86 3.34
CA ASP A 470 4.57 -14.21 2.79
C ASP A 470 3.26 -14.55 2.09
N LYS A 471 2.13 -14.52 2.82
CA LYS A 471 0.83 -14.97 2.28
C LYS A 471 -0.34 -14.12 2.78
N VAL A 472 -1.30 -13.86 1.90
CA VAL A 472 -2.60 -13.29 2.27
C VAL A 472 -3.73 -14.28 2.02
N VAL A 473 -4.55 -14.52 3.04
CA VAL A 473 -5.79 -15.28 2.97
C VAL A 473 -6.96 -14.29 3.00
N ILE A 474 -7.70 -14.19 1.89
CA ILE A 474 -8.81 -13.27 1.72
C ILE A 474 -10.11 -14.05 1.97
N LEU A 475 -10.75 -13.79 3.11
CA LEU A 475 -12.07 -14.31 3.45
C LEU A 475 -13.13 -13.31 3.02
N HIS A 476 -13.88 -13.63 1.98
CA HIS A 476 -14.84 -12.73 1.36
C HIS A 476 -16.27 -13.30 1.39
N GLU A 477 -17.24 -12.47 1.75
CA GLU A 477 -18.67 -12.81 1.66
C GLU A 477 -19.15 -12.94 0.21
N GLY A 478 -18.66 -12.05 -0.67
CA GLY A 478 -19.01 -12.02 -2.07
C GLY A 478 -18.22 -13.01 -2.93
N THR A 479 -18.42 -12.90 -4.24
CA THR A 479 -17.71 -13.65 -5.28
C THR A 479 -16.36 -13.00 -5.63
N LEU A 480 -15.53 -13.68 -6.43
CA LEU A 480 -14.34 -13.08 -7.02
C LEU A 480 -14.67 -11.85 -7.87
N ALA A 481 -15.82 -11.84 -8.56
CA ALA A 481 -16.28 -10.69 -9.32
C ALA A 481 -16.59 -9.48 -8.40
N ASP A 482 -17.19 -9.74 -7.24
CA ASP A 482 -17.41 -8.69 -6.23
C ASP A 482 -16.08 -8.15 -5.67
N LEU A 483 -15.06 -9.00 -5.51
CA LEU A 483 -13.71 -8.56 -5.11
C LEU A 483 -13.07 -7.71 -6.22
N ARG A 484 -13.22 -8.10 -7.48
CA ARG A 484 -12.75 -7.31 -8.63
C ARG A 484 -13.44 -5.95 -8.71
N ASP A 485 -14.74 -5.85 -8.43
CA ASP A 485 -15.47 -4.57 -8.40
C ASP A 485 -14.86 -3.56 -7.39
N LEU A 486 -14.23 -4.03 -6.31
CA LEU A 486 -13.56 -3.16 -5.35
C LEU A 486 -12.34 -2.43 -5.94
N SER A 487 -11.79 -2.89 -7.07
CA SER A 487 -10.68 -2.26 -7.79
C SER A 487 -11.09 -1.09 -8.69
N GLN A 488 -12.40 -0.86 -8.85
CA GLN A 488 -12.91 0.08 -9.83
C GLN A 488 -12.65 1.54 -9.44
N PRO A 489 -12.45 2.46 -10.40
CA PRO A 489 -12.06 3.85 -10.08
C PRO A 489 -13.04 4.56 -9.14
N TRP A 490 -14.34 4.27 -9.25
CA TRP A 490 -15.38 4.83 -8.38
C TRP A 490 -15.33 4.35 -6.92
N ARG A 491 -14.47 3.37 -6.59
CA ARG A 491 -14.17 2.90 -5.23
C ARG A 491 -13.03 3.69 -4.58
N SER A 492 -12.39 4.62 -5.29
CA SER A 492 -11.32 5.45 -4.74
C SER A 492 -11.85 6.41 -3.68
N GLU A 493 -11.31 6.33 -2.47
CA GLU A 493 -11.54 7.31 -1.43
C GLU A 493 -10.77 8.61 -1.70
N THR A 494 -9.56 8.49 -2.26
CA THR A 494 -8.72 9.64 -2.60
C THR A 494 -9.42 10.54 -3.62
N ALA A 495 -10.00 9.96 -4.68
CA ALA A 495 -10.73 10.71 -5.71
C ALA A 495 -12.01 11.37 -5.18
N ARG A 496 -12.58 10.92 -4.05
CA ARG A 496 -13.77 11.52 -3.44
C ARG A 496 -13.47 12.77 -2.61
N ARG A 497 -12.20 13.04 -2.31
CA ARG A 497 -11.79 14.24 -1.60
C ARG A 497 -11.79 15.41 -2.60
N LEU A 498 -12.50 16.49 -2.30
CA LEU A 498 -12.56 17.66 -3.19
C LEU A 498 -11.65 18.75 -2.63
N THR A 499 -10.35 18.43 -2.59
CA THR A 499 -9.28 19.25 -1.99
C THR A 499 -8.03 19.07 -2.84
N ASP A 500 -7.30 20.14 -3.11
CA ASP A 500 -6.00 20.10 -3.79
C ASP A 500 -5.17 21.30 -3.33
N LEU A 501 -3.89 21.08 -3.03
CA LEU A 501 -2.98 22.10 -2.51
C LEU A 501 -2.68 23.24 -3.50
N PHE A 502 -2.75 22.99 -4.80
CA PHE A 502 -2.20 23.86 -5.83
C PHE A 502 -3.29 24.44 -6.74
N ASP A 503 -4.28 23.62 -7.09
CA ASP A 503 -5.32 23.99 -8.03
C ASP A 503 -6.71 23.77 -7.45
N ALA A 504 -7.73 24.46 -7.96
CA ALA A 504 -9.10 24.15 -7.56
C ALA A 504 -9.48 22.73 -8.05
N PRO A 505 -10.15 21.90 -7.21
CA PRO A 505 -10.65 20.60 -7.64
C PRO A 505 -11.73 20.76 -8.72
N GLU A 506 -11.96 19.73 -9.53
CA GLU A 506 -13.00 19.73 -10.57
C GLU A 506 -14.09 18.69 -10.25
N PRO A 507 -15.12 19.03 -9.46
CA PRO A 507 -16.13 18.06 -9.06
C PRO A 507 -16.92 17.52 -10.25
N VAL A 508 -16.95 16.20 -10.40
CA VAL A 508 -17.82 15.48 -11.34
C VAL A 508 -18.75 14.55 -10.57
N ALA A 509 -20.03 14.54 -10.95
CA ALA A 509 -21.02 13.63 -10.40
C ALA A 509 -21.16 12.41 -11.32
N LEU A 510 -20.98 11.22 -10.77
CA LEU A 510 -21.15 9.94 -11.45
C LEU A 510 -22.26 9.14 -10.76
N VAL A 511 -23.15 8.55 -11.55
CA VAL A 511 -24.17 7.63 -11.02
C VAL A 511 -23.55 6.24 -10.95
N VAL A 512 -23.28 5.78 -9.73
CA VAL A 512 -22.67 4.48 -9.46
C VAL A 512 -23.71 3.63 -8.77
N ARG A 513 -24.16 2.55 -9.42
CA ARG A 513 -25.19 1.64 -8.89
C ARG A 513 -26.47 2.37 -8.46
N GLY A 514 -26.89 3.36 -9.24
CA GLY A 514 -28.09 4.17 -8.96
C GLY A 514 -27.88 5.31 -7.95
N GLU A 515 -26.69 5.46 -7.36
CA GLU A 515 -26.36 6.53 -6.42
C GLU A 515 -25.45 7.58 -7.06
N ALA A 516 -25.82 8.86 -6.96
CA ALA A 516 -24.94 9.95 -7.38
C ALA A 516 -23.79 10.13 -6.37
N ARG A 517 -22.55 9.99 -6.85
CA ARG A 517 -21.32 10.21 -6.07
C ARG A 517 -20.48 11.28 -6.73
N ARG A 518 -19.79 12.08 -5.91
CA ARG A 518 -18.91 13.16 -6.38
C ARG A 518 -17.45 12.75 -6.26
N PHE A 519 -16.69 13.05 -7.31
CA PHE A 519 -15.27 12.80 -7.40
C PHE A 519 -14.57 14.03 -7.98
N ASP A 520 -13.27 14.13 -7.78
CA ASP A 520 -12.42 15.06 -8.49
C ASP A 520 -12.09 14.49 -9.88
N ARG A 521 -12.49 15.18 -10.94
CA ARG A 521 -12.23 14.79 -12.33
C ARG A 521 -10.74 14.63 -12.60
N LYS A 522 -9.88 15.40 -11.93
CA LYS A 522 -8.42 15.29 -12.13
C LYS A 522 -7.85 13.94 -11.72
N LEU A 523 -8.54 13.22 -10.83
CA LEU A 523 -8.15 11.89 -10.35
C LEU A 523 -9.00 10.77 -10.94
N MET A 524 -9.97 11.10 -11.79
CA MET A 524 -10.86 10.14 -12.43
C MET A 524 -10.70 10.23 -13.94
N HIS A 525 -10.24 9.15 -14.55
CA HIS A 525 -10.28 9.01 -15.99
C HIS A 525 -11.73 8.70 -16.39
N VAL A 526 -12.43 9.67 -16.96
CA VAL A 526 -13.85 9.55 -17.34
C VAL A 526 -13.99 9.97 -18.80
N SER A 527 -14.64 9.12 -19.60
CA SER A 527 -14.99 9.42 -20.99
C SER A 527 -16.03 10.55 -21.10
N SER A 528 -16.25 11.03 -22.34
CA SER A 528 -17.28 12.01 -22.65
C SER A 528 -18.69 11.55 -22.22
N MET A 529 -18.93 10.23 -22.26
CA MET A 529 -20.17 9.55 -21.89
C MET A 529 -20.32 9.31 -20.39
N GLY A 530 -19.37 9.77 -19.57
CA GLY A 530 -19.41 9.59 -18.12
C GLY A 530 -18.97 8.20 -17.64
N ILE A 531 -18.39 7.36 -18.51
CA ILE A 531 -17.88 6.03 -18.18
C ILE A 531 -16.48 6.17 -17.57
N PRO A 532 -16.24 5.74 -16.31
CA PRO A 532 -14.91 5.70 -15.72
C PRO A 532 -14.04 4.65 -16.39
N MET A 533 -12.78 5.00 -16.64
CA MET A 533 -11.79 4.19 -17.34
C MET A 533 -10.56 3.96 -16.47
N ALA A 534 -9.79 2.94 -16.82
CA ALA A 534 -8.60 2.58 -16.10
C ALA A 534 -7.49 3.58 -16.39
N SER A 535 -7.29 4.01 -17.64
CA SER A 535 -6.19 4.93 -17.98
C SER A 535 -6.63 6.22 -18.68
N LYS A 536 -5.75 7.23 -18.67
CA LYS A 536 -5.91 8.44 -19.48
C LYS A 536 -5.94 8.12 -20.98
N ASN A 537 -5.14 7.14 -21.41
CA ASN A 537 -5.07 6.71 -22.80
C ASN A 537 -6.36 6.03 -23.24
N GLU A 538 -7.01 5.24 -22.39
CA GLU A 538 -8.35 4.72 -22.66
C GLU A 538 -9.39 5.85 -22.83
N VAL A 539 -9.31 6.92 -22.03
CA VAL A 539 -10.19 8.09 -22.24
C VAL A 539 -9.94 8.73 -23.61
N ILE A 540 -8.69 8.79 -24.06
CA ILE A 540 -8.35 9.25 -25.42
C ILE A 540 -8.99 8.31 -26.44
N ILE A 541 -8.76 7.00 -26.34
CA ILE A 541 -9.30 5.97 -27.26
C ILE A 541 -10.82 6.06 -27.31
N ALA A 542 -11.51 6.16 -26.17
CA ALA A 542 -12.95 6.34 -26.11
C ALA A 542 -13.41 7.61 -26.85
N GLY A 543 -12.71 8.73 -26.68
CA GLY A 543 -12.98 9.96 -27.43
C GLY A 543 -12.72 9.83 -28.94
N LEU A 544 -11.83 8.93 -29.37
CA LEU A 544 -11.65 8.58 -30.78
C LEU A 544 -12.81 7.70 -31.27
N LEU A 545 -13.24 6.71 -30.48
CA LEU A 545 -14.37 5.85 -30.79
C LEU A 545 -15.68 6.63 -30.88
N ASP A 546 -15.88 7.63 -30.03
CA ASP A 546 -17.01 8.57 -30.10
C ASP A 546 -17.02 9.39 -31.40
N GLN A 547 -15.86 9.61 -32.03
CA GLN A 547 -15.76 10.29 -33.34
C GLN A 547 -15.93 9.33 -34.52
N LEU A 548 -15.39 8.12 -34.41
CA LEU A 548 -15.34 7.15 -35.51
C LEU A 548 -16.61 6.30 -35.61
N VAL A 549 -17.11 5.82 -34.48
CA VAL A 549 -18.23 4.87 -34.38
C VAL A 549 -19.12 5.20 -33.16
N PRO A 550 -19.80 6.36 -33.16
CA PRO A 550 -20.58 6.81 -32.01
C PRO A 550 -21.64 5.79 -31.60
N GLY A 551 -21.62 5.37 -30.32
CA GLY A 551 -22.61 4.44 -29.76
C GLY A 551 -22.45 2.97 -30.16
N ALA A 552 -21.40 2.61 -30.91
CA ALA A 552 -21.14 1.24 -31.36
C ALA A 552 -19.93 0.60 -30.65
N TRP A 553 -19.64 1.02 -29.42
CA TRP A 553 -18.56 0.48 -28.61
C TRP A 553 -18.99 0.28 -27.16
N GLN A 554 -18.38 -0.70 -26.49
CA GLN A 554 -18.55 -1.02 -25.08
C GLN A 554 -17.18 -1.11 -24.39
N TYR A 555 -17.12 -0.71 -23.11
CA TYR A 555 -15.89 -0.72 -22.31
C TYR A 555 -15.86 -1.93 -21.37
N GLU A 556 -14.74 -2.66 -21.33
CA GLU A 556 -14.54 -3.86 -20.49
C GLU A 556 -15.68 -4.92 -20.61
N GLU A 557 -16.30 -5.05 -21.80
CA GLU A 557 -17.38 -6.01 -22.03
C GLU A 557 -16.85 -7.46 -21.90
N PRO A 558 -17.41 -8.31 -21.02
CA PRO A 558 -16.89 -9.65 -20.80
C PRO A 558 -16.96 -10.53 -22.06
N LEU A 559 -15.82 -11.12 -22.44
CA LEU A 559 -15.68 -12.10 -23.51
C LEU A 559 -15.38 -13.47 -22.92
N ILE A 560 -16.26 -14.45 -23.18
CA ILE A 560 -16.10 -15.82 -22.70
C ILE A 560 -15.43 -16.65 -23.80
N GLY A 561 -14.25 -17.18 -23.51
CA GLY A 561 -13.52 -18.07 -24.39
C GLY A 561 -14.08 -19.50 -24.41
N SER A 562 -13.62 -20.25 -25.40
CA SER A 562 -13.90 -21.68 -25.58
C SER A 562 -13.42 -22.55 -24.40
N ASP A 563 -12.42 -22.08 -23.66
CA ASP A 563 -11.88 -22.65 -22.43
C ASP A 563 -12.69 -22.29 -21.17
N GLY A 564 -13.78 -21.53 -21.33
CA GLY A 564 -14.61 -21.03 -20.23
C GLY A 564 -14.00 -19.85 -19.46
N ARG A 565 -12.80 -19.38 -19.84
CA ARG A 565 -12.19 -18.19 -19.22
C ARG A 565 -12.92 -16.94 -19.68
N VAL A 566 -13.09 -15.99 -18.76
CA VAL A 566 -13.64 -14.67 -19.05
C VAL A 566 -12.47 -13.69 -19.16
N VAL A 567 -12.34 -13.09 -20.34
CA VAL A 567 -11.39 -12.00 -20.62
C VAL A 567 -12.19 -10.72 -20.83
N HIS A 568 -11.70 -9.59 -20.35
CA HIS A 568 -12.31 -8.29 -20.60
C HIS A 568 -11.41 -7.50 -21.54
N PRO A 569 -11.78 -7.38 -22.83
CA PRO A 569 -11.15 -6.44 -23.73
C PRO A 569 -11.38 -5.00 -23.28
N ASP A 570 -10.39 -4.11 -23.43
CA ASP A 570 -10.57 -2.71 -23.04
C ASP A 570 -11.76 -2.08 -23.78
N PHE A 571 -11.84 -2.31 -25.09
CA PHE A 571 -12.98 -1.90 -25.91
C PHE A 571 -13.45 -3.02 -26.84
N THR A 572 -14.76 -3.25 -26.86
CA THR A 572 -15.45 -4.10 -27.84
C THR A 572 -16.26 -3.20 -28.78
N ILE A 573 -16.01 -3.29 -30.08
CA ILE A 573 -16.52 -2.36 -31.09
C ILE A 573 -17.29 -3.13 -32.16
N ALA A 574 -18.51 -2.69 -32.47
CA ALA A 574 -19.29 -3.20 -33.58
C ALA A 574 -19.02 -2.37 -34.84
N ALA A 575 -18.24 -2.91 -35.78
CA ALA A 575 -17.94 -2.23 -37.04
C ALA A 575 -19.17 -2.21 -37.97
N GLY A 576 -19.23 -1.20 -38.85
CA GLY A 576 -20.35 -1.01 -39.78
C GLY A 576 -20.50 -2.13 -40.83
N ASP A 577 -19.47 -2.95 -41.03
CA ASP A 577 -19.48 -4.12 -41.92
C ASP A 577 -19.86 -5.42 -41.20
N GLY A 578 -20.28 -5.35 -39.93
CA GLY A 578 -20.71 -6.48 -39.12
C GLY A 578 -19.58 -7.23 -38.40
N ARG A 579 -18.31 -6.80 -38.56
CA ARG A 579 -17.19 -7.36 -37.79
C ARG A 579 -17.21 -6.84 -36.36
N THR A 580 -16.83 -7.69 -35.41
CA THR A 580 -16.47 -7.26 -34.05
C THR A 580 -14.98 -6.97 -34.00
N ILE A 581 -14.61 -5.79 -33.49
CA ILE A 581 -13.23 -5.38 -33.28
C ILE A 581 -12.99 -5.25 -31.78
N TYR A 582 -11.91 -5.87 -31.31
CA TYR A 582 -11.43 -5.74 -29.94
C TYR A 582 -10.19 -4.85 -29.94
N TRP A 583 -10.23 -3.74 -29.20
CA TRP A 583 -9.11 -2.81 -29.08
C TRP A 583 -8.55 -2.84 -27.67
N GLU A 584 -7.27 -3.22 -27.56
CA GLU A 584 -6.47 -3.24 -26.33
C GLU A 584 -5.47 -2.08 -26.25
N HIS A 585 -5.21 -1.56 -25.06
CA HIS A 585 -4.16 -0.59 -24.79
C HIS A 585 -3.05 -1.22 -23.94
N ALA A 586 -1.95 -1.60 -24.60
CA ALA A 586 -0.77 -2.21 -24.03
C ALA A 586 0.27 -1.15 -23.59
N GLY A 587 -0.06 -0.32 -22.59
CA GLY A 587 0.76 0.84 -22.21
C GLY A 587 2.11 0.56 -21.53
N MET A 588 2.37 -0.66 -21.03
CA MET A 588 3.56 -0.97 -20.19
C MET A 588 4.49 -2.04 -20.80
N LEU A 589 4.62 -2.07 -22.13
CA LEU A 589 5.43 -3.10 -22.83
C LEU A 589 6.94 -3.04 -22.54
N ASP A 590 7.43 -2.00 -21.87
CA ASP A 590 8.82 -1.89 -21.40
C ASP A 590 9.11 -2.73 -20.13
N LEU A 591 8.06 -3.15 -19.41
CA LEU A 591 8.14 -4.10 -18.31
C LEU A 591 8.13 -5.55 -18.86
N PRO A 592 9.20 -6.35 -18.67
CA PRO A 592 9.31 -7.69 -19.26
C PRO A 592 8.15 -8.63 -18.89
N ASP A 593 7.74 -8.64 -17.63
CA ASP A 593 6.62 -9.46 -17.17
C ASP A 593 5.30 -9.03 -17.81
N TYR A 594 5.10 -7.73 -17.96
CA TYR A 594 3.93 -7.19 -18.64
C TYR A 594 3.91 -7.61 -20.11
N ALA A 595 5.02 -7.41 -20.82
CA ALA A 595 5.16 -7.81 -22.22
C ALA A 595 4.92 -9.32 -22.40
N ARG A 596 5.51 -10.15 -21.53
CA ARG A 596 5.30 -11.60 -21.54
C ARG A 596 3.82 -11.96 -21.38
N LYS A 597 3.11 -11.32 -20.45
CA LYS A 597 1.69 -11.60 -20.23
C LYS A 597 0.81 -11.06 -21.36
N TRP A 598 1.17 -9.93 -21.96
CA TRP A 598 0.52 -9.45 -23.18
C TRP A 598 0.61 -10.46 -24.33
N GLU A 599 1.78 -11.08 -24.53
CA GLU A 599 1.94 -12.15 -25.51
C GLU A 599 1.05 -13.38 -25.20
N LEU A 600 0.88 -13.73 -23.93
CA LEU A 600 -0.05 -14.79 -23.52
C LEU A 600 -1.51 -14.40 -23.83
N LYS A 601 -1.92 -13.16 -23.56
CA LYS A 601 -3.26 -12.66 -23.90
C LYS A 601 -3.51 -12.66 -25.41
N LYS A 602 -2.53 -12.25 -26.23
CA LYS A 602 -2.60 -12.35 -27.70
C LYS A 602 -2.73 -13.80 -28.18
N THR A 603 -2.02 -14.73 -27.54
CA THR A 603 -2.12 -16.15 -27.86
C THR A 603 -3.53 -16.67 -27.57
N TRP A 604 -4.11 -16.29 -26.42
CA TRP A 604 -5.48 -16.64 -26.06
C TRP A 604 -6.52 -16.10 -27.05
N TYR A 605 -6.38 -14.84 -27.52
CA TYR A 605 -7.27 -14.30 -28.57
C TYR A 605 -7.22 -15.15 -29.84
N ARG A 606 -6.01 -15.51 -30.28
CA ARG A 606 -5.80 -16.36 -31.45
C ARG A 606 -6.45 -17.73 -31.31
N GLU A 607 -6.30 -18.38 -30.16
CA GLU A 607 -6.93 -19.68 -29.85
C GLU A 607 -8.46 -19.62 -29.88
N ASN A 608 -9.04 -18.45 -29.60
CA ASN A 608 -10.48 -18.19 -29.65
C ASN A 608 -10.97 -17.64 -31.01
N GLY A 609 -10.14 -17.73 -32.06
CA GLY A 609 -10.52 -17.33 -33.41
C GLY A 609 -10.59 -15.82 -33.62
N ILE A 610 -9.96 -15.04 -32.75
CA ILE A 610 -9.81 -13.58 -32.86
C ILE A 610 -8.37 -13.32 -33.29
N LEU A 611 -8.18 -12.93 -34.55
CA LEU A 611 -6.84 -12.73 -35.13
C LEU A 611 -6.49 -11.23 -35.23
N PRO A 612 -5.19 -10.88 -35.16
CA PRO A 612 -4.72 -9.53 -35.41
C PRO A 612 -5.18 -8.96 -36.76
N HIS A 613 -5.38 -7.64 -36.82
CA HIS A 613 -5.79 -6.95 -38.04
C HIS A 613 -4.79 -7.12 -39.21
N ASP A 614 -3.50 -7.14 -38.93
CA ASP A 614 -2.43 -7.37 -39.90
C ASP A 614 -2.43 -8.80 -40.48
N GLU A 615 -3.08 -9.75 -39.80
CA GLU A 615 -3.34 -11.11 -40.30
C GLU A 615 -4.69 -11.22 -41.06
N GLY A 616 -5.40 -10.10 -41.25
CA GLY A 616 -6.69 -10.06 -41.94
C GLY A 616 -7.92 -10.27 -41.04
N GLY A 617 -7.73 -10.40 -39.72
CA GLY A 617 -8.81 -10.65 -38.76
C GLY A 617 -9.27 -12.12 -38.73
N GLY A 618 -9.93 -12.51 -37.63
CA GLY A 618 -10.37 -13.87 -37.39
C GLY A 618 -11.89 -14.06 -37.54
N PRO A 619 -12.38 -15.31 -37.61
CA PRO A 619 -13.81 -15.61 -37.73
C PRO A 619 -14.65 -15.13 -36.54
N ALA A 620 -14.06 -14.99 -35.36
CA ALA A 620 -14.74 -14.50 -34.15
C ALA A 620 -14.50 -13.00 -33.86
N GLY A 621 -13.67 -12.33 -34.67
CA GLY A 621 -13.38 -10.91 -34.54
C GLY A 621 -11.96 -10.52 -34.94
N THR A 622 -11.70 -9.22 -34.94
CA THR A 622 -10.37 -8.65 -35.25
C THR A 622 -9.76 -8.01 -34.01
N LEU A 623 -8.52 -8.37 -33.68
CA LEU A 623 -7.76 -7.75 -32.58
C LEU A 623 -6.92 -6.57 -33.11
N ILE A 624 -6.98 -5.44 -32.42
CA ILE A 624 -6.07 -4.31 -32.58
C ILE A 624 -5.55 -3.87 -31.21
N TRP A 625 -4.37 -3.24 -31.20
CA TRP A 625 -3.83 -2.67 -29.97
C TRP A 625 -3.00 -1.42 -30.21
N THR A 626 -2.78 -0.68 -29.14
CA THR A 626 -1.92 0.51 -29.07
C THR A 626 -0.97 0.39 -27.89
N ASP A 627 0.19 1.05 -27.93
CA ASP A 627 1.18 1.06 -26.85
C ASP A 627 1.78 2.46 -26.65
N ASP A 628 2.53 2.60 -25.55
CA ASP A 628 3.19 3.85 -25.16
C ASP A 628 4.70 3.86 -25.42
N LEU A 629 5.24 2.87 -26.16
CA LEU A 629 6.71 2.74 -26.35
C LEU A 629 7.32 3.98 -27.01
N ASN A 630 6.55 4.67 -27.85
CA ASN A 630 6.93 5.93 -28.51
C ASN A 630 6.09 7.13 -28.02
N GLY A 631 5.41 6.99 -26.88
CA GLY A 631 4.43 7.95 -26.37
C GLY A 631 3.08 7.88 -27.08
N ALA A 632 2.04 8.37 -26.39
CA ALA A 632 0.67 8.39 -26.91
C ALA A 632 0.48 9.43 -28.04
N ASP A 633 0.25 8.96 -29.27
CA ASP A 633 -0.10 9.80 -30.43
C ASP A 633 -1.56 9.54 -30.85
N ALA A 634 -2.46 10.34 -30.28
CA ALA A 634 -3.90 10.26 -30.57
C ALA A 634 -4.24 10.41 -32.06
N GLN A 635 -3.44 11.16 -32.83
CA GLN A 635 -3.69 11.34 -34.27
C GLN A 635 -3.25 10.11 -35.07
N ALA A 636 -2.14 9.47 -34.67
CA ALA A 636 -1.75 8.18 -35.24
C ALA A 636 -2.79 7.10 -34.91
N TRP A 637 -3.24 7.02 -33.65
CA TRP A 637 -4.29 6.09 -33.23
C TRP A 637 -5.61 6.32 -33.98
N LEU A 638 -6.01 7.58 -34.17
CA LEU A 638 -7.21 7.92 -34.95
C LEU A 638 -7.10 7.43 -36.39
N ARG A 639 -5.99 7.72 -37.08
CA ARG A 639 -5.76 7.29 -38.47
C ARG A 639 -5.75 5.77 -38.60
N PHE A 640 -5.08 5.10 -37.66
CA PHE A 640 -5.02 3.64 -37.61
C PHE A 640 -6.41 3.03 -37.41
N ALA A 641 -7.15 3.48 -36.40
CA ALA A 641 -8.49 2.99 -36.11
C ALA A 641 -9.48 3.27 -37.24
N ALA A 642 -9.44 4.47 -37.83
CA ALA A 642 -10.28 4.84 -38.97
C ALA A 642 -10.06 3.87 -40.17
N ASN A 643 -8.81 3.50 -40.43
CA ASN A 643 -8.48 2.52 -41.47
C ASN A 643 -9.05 1.13 -41.15
N VAL A 644 -8.83 0.62 -39.93
CA VAL A 644 -9.32 -0.70 -39.50
C VAL A 644 -10.85 -0.78 -39.57
N LEU A 645 -11.53 0.27 -39.11
CA LEU A 645 -12.98 0.38 -39.02
C LEU A 645 -13.64 0.70 -40.38
N GLY A 646 -12.87 1.07 -41.41
CA GLY A 646 -13.40 1.43 -42.73
C GLY A 646 -14.22 2.72 -42.73
N VAL A 647 -13.97 3.63 -41.79
CA VAL A 647 -14.71 4.90 -41.64
C VAL A 647 -13.80 6.09 -41.95
N SER A 648 -14.33 7.09 -42.66
CA SER A 648 -13.64 8.38 -42.80
C SER A 648 -13.96 9.25 -41.58
N PRO A 649 -12.97 9.92 -40.96
CA PRO A 649 -13.23 10.85 -39.87
C PRO A 649 -14.23 11.91 -40.34
N ALA A 650 -15.34 12.11 -39.62
CA ALA A 650 -16.31 13.15 -39.94
C ALA A 650 -15.60 14.53 -39.92
N GLY A 651 -15.74 15.28 -41.01
CA GLY A 651 -14.85 16.40 -41.36
C GLY A 651 -14.76 17.55 -40.35
N GLY A 652 -13.53 18.03 -40.17
CA GLY A 652 -13.19 19.41 -39.84
C GLY A 652 -12.24 19.94 -40.92
N ALA A 653 -12.60 21.06 -41.55
CA ALA A 653 -11.90 21.67 -42.67
C ALA A 653 -10.40 21.89 -42.38
N VAL A 654 -9.53 21.39 -43.26
CA VAL A 654 -8.16 21.88 -43.42
C VAL A 654 -8.19 23.00 -44.46
N GLU A 655 -8.54 24.21 -44.02
CA GLU A 655 -8.04 25.40 -44.71
C GLU A 655 -6.62 25.69 -44.20
N GLY A 656 -5.70 25.82 -45.15
CA GLY A 656 -4.27 25.84 -44.92
C GLY A 656 -3.81 26.93 -43.94
N ALA A 657 -3.21 26.50 -42.83
CA ALA A 657 -2.23 27.32 -42.14
C ALA A 657 -0.96 27.41 -43.02
N PRO A 658 -0.37 28.61 -43.21
CA PRO A 658 0.81 28.76 -44.05
C PRO A 658 1.99 27.98 -43.44
N PRO A 659 2.96 27.54 -44.26
CA PRO A 659 4.07 26.72 -43.77
C PRO A 659 4.80 27.44 -42.64
N ALA A 660 4.99 26.74 -41.53
CA ALA A 660 5.79 27.18 -40.41
C ALA A 660 7.17 27.62 -40.94
N ARG A 661 7.48 28.91 -40.79
CA ARG A 661 8.81 29.45 -41.06
C ARG A 661 9.81 28.64 -40.24
N ARG A 662 10.68 27.87 -40.91
CA ARG A 662 11.94 27.39 -40.35
C ARG A 662 12.65 28.59 -39.70
N ARG A 663 12.70 28.62 -38.37
CA ARG A 663 13.66 29.44 -37.64
C ARG A 663 15.05 28.90 -37.97
N THR A 664 15.65 29.46 -39.02
CA THR A 664 17.08 29.35 -39.24
C THR A 664 17.77 29.98 -38.04
N VAL A 665 18.42 29.15 -37.23
CA VAL A 665 19.39 29.60 -36.25
C VAL A 665 20.50 30.30 -37.03
N LYS A 666 20.51 31.64 -37.02
CA LYS A 666 21.68 32.42 -37.45
C LYS A 666 22.82 32.08 -36.50
N LYS A 667 23.78 31.27 -36.97
CA LYS A 667 25.13 31.19 -36.40
C LYS A 667 25.68 32.62 -36.29
N GLN A 668 25.85 33.12 -35.08
CA GLN A 668 26.70 34.29 -34.85
C GLN A 668 28.14 33.88 -35.19
N GLN A 669 28.67 34.46 -36.26
CA GLN A 669 30.11 34.46 -36.51
C GLN A 669 30.80 35.39 -35.51
N PRO A 670 32.01 35.03 -35.01
CA PRO A 670 32.77 35.90 -34.13
C PRO A 670 33.28 37.13 -34.90
N LYS A 671 33.11 38.33 -34.33
CA LYS A 671 33.74 39.55 -34.84
C LYS A 671 35.27 39.45 -34.68
N PRO A 672 36.06 39.89 -35.67
CA PRO A 672 37.50 39.99 -35.52
C PRO A 672 37.85 41.20 -34.64
N SER A 673 38.87 41.02 -33.80
CA SER A 673 39.56 42.06 -33.06
C SER A 673 40.20 43.08 -34.01
N PRO A 674 40.10 44.39 -33.75
CA PRO A 674 41.00 45.35 -34.37
C PRO A 674 42.30 45.41 -33.58
N LYS A 675 43.41 45.16 -34.27
CA LYS A 675 44.70 45.76 -33.92
C LYS A 675 44.59 47.26 -34.19
N ASP A 676 44.72 48.06 -33.13
CA ASP A 676 45.86 48.97 -32.90
C ASP A 676 45.80 49.50 -31.47
#